data_AF-A0A538TXI7-F1
#
_entry.id   AF-A0A538TXI7-F1
#
_cell.length_a   1.000
_cell.length_b   1.000
_cell.length_c   1.000
_cell.angle_alpha   90.00
_cell.angle_beta   90.00
_cell.angle_gamma   90.00
#
_symmetry.space_group_name_H-M   'P 1'
#
loop_
_entity.id
_entity.type
_entity.pdbx_description
1 polymer ?
#
loop_
_entity_poly.entity_id
_entity_poly.type
_entity_poly.pdbx_seq_one_letter_code
_entity_poly.pdbx_strand_id
1 'polypeptide(L)'
;MPPWTIRARESAHYVTLTRGRQGRLRASILALACALVASFCAVGPASALDPPLGRALEEIGAPLGRFGDGPLWALLHGAALEASEADVSLAALPDPEVRLAAGPITAGDIARVFPSDDSLEVVVLTGRELRETLERAAHGLATYDYQDRRPLAGPDFAGPRFVAAAGVSYEIDLTRPAGDRIVHLSWRGTPLAPEQRLRVVLDQSLRGAGSAYAALQAAPRAPDAARALRDVLADYVRRHGVLTAAFQRGWTLLPDYASTPERPLIDRLVRLGAAPPAEVQRLAPDQVARRGDFAYWLARAYGWRETRLSGAYPDVPDSLEPWVDGLLKRKVLGATRSAELFQPFAAVSRATVEDWCTAAARAAGYDLSPSDAAFRRSLATGVRLDPPRAGSTSGDTLRVAQLLGLISNARFPAVRVLATTDFHGAMLPAARGADTLGGSAVLAAYLRRLQAENPAGTVLLDAGDLFQGTMISNLAFGRPVVEQMNALGYSAWAIGNHEFDWGPDTLERRVRELRGAALGANLRERSTGRRPSWARADTVVRRRGVRIAVLGLCNPKTPTLTLARNVASFTFDDDSATAATVAGALRRGNQADVVIGLAHAPATMDSTGRVSGDLARLAHVAGVDLWLGGHSHTRVAGEVAGTPVLIPGARGEAVAVCDLVVDPVRHRVVERSARLEITWANRVIPDSAMAALVERARASVAARAAEPVGRSSRRLSRSRTGESTLGDLVTDVLRRTTGTDVALQNNGALRADMPAGPISRGMVYDALPFENTLVTLELTGAEVRQAIEDGLRTERITQVSGIGYVFDLGAPAGARVRSIVDLDGAPLDSARTYRVVCNDFMAGGGDGYTTLARGRNARDTGLSLRDCVEAAIREASRNGALDVSAEGRVSRAPGSPPPERGEE
;
A
#
# COMPACT_ATOMS: atom_id res chain seq x y z
N MET A 1 17.51 30.04 41.05
CA MET A 1 17.09 29.41 39.79
C MET A 1 16.98 30.52 38.75
N PRO A 2 17.62 30.40 37.56
CA PRO A 2 17.48 31.42 36.53
C PRO A 2 16.11 31.29 35.83
N PRO A 3 15.51 32.40 35.39
CA PRO A 3 14.17 32.45 34.81
C PRO A 3 14.13 31.84 33.40
N TRP A 4 13.05 31.13 33.10
CA TRP A 4 12.73 30.64 31.77
C TRP A 4 12.10 31.79 30.97
N THR A 5 12.59 32.06 29.77
CA THR A 5 12.02 33.10 28.89
C THR A 5 11.11 32.44 27.85
N ILE A 6 9.80 32.67 27.98
CA ILE A 6 8.80 32.27 26.97
C ILE A 6 8.67 33.45 26.00
N ARG A 7 8.92 33.23 24.70
CA ARG A 7 8.60 34.19 23.64
C ARG A 7 7.57 33.57 22.71
N ALA A 8 6.36 34.12 22.71
CA ALA A 8 5.36 33.87 21.68
C ALA A 8 5.56 34.90 20.54
N ARG A 9 5.48 34.46 19.28
CA ARG A 9 5.30 35.35 18.13
C ARG A 9 4.02 34.94 17.40
N GLU A 10 3.22 35.93 17.05
CA GLU A 10 1.94 35.80 16.34
C GLU A 10 2.17 35.42 14.88
N SER A 11 2.44 34.13 14.60
CA SER A 11 2.09 33.43 13.35
C SER A 11 2.74 32.04 13.34
N ALA A 12 1.90 31.03 13.09
CA ALA A 12 2.16 29.58 13.03
C ALA A 12 2.09 28.79 14.35
N HIS A 13 1.22 27.76 14.34
CA HIS A 13 0.92 26.84 15.43
C HIS A 13 2.07 25.88 15.77
N TYR A 14 3.09 26.31 16.53
CA TYR A 14 3.97 25.40 17.31
C TYR A 14 4.54 26.10 18.55
N VAL A 15 4.65 25.39 19.67
CA VAL A 15 5.38 25.83 20.89
C VAL A 15 6.67 25.02 20.99
N THR A 16 7.82 25.69 20.98
CA THR A 16 9.13 25.04 21.15
C THR A 16 9.66 25.24 22.57
N LEU A 17 9.98 24.16 23.27
CA LEU A 17 10.70 24.17 24.55
C LEU A 17 12.10 23.60 24.37
N THR A 18 13.14 24.37 24.71
CA THR A 18 14.53 23.89 24.76
C THR A 18 14.96 23.60 26.20
N ARG A 19 15.69 22.50 26.43
CA ARG A 19 16.08 22.03 27.77
C ARG A 19 17.61 22.04 27.96
N GLY A 20 18.06 22.54 29.11
CA GLY A 20 19.39 22.26 29.66
C GLY A 20 19.45 20.88 30.33
N ARG A 21 20.61 20.22 30.23
CA ARG A 21 20.90 18.80 30.56
C ARG A 21 20.43 18.29 31.94
N GLN A 22 20.14 16.99 31.94
CA GLN A 22 20.00 16.01 33.04
C GLN A 22 18.69 15.94 33.86
N GLY A 23 18.28 14.69 34.15
CA GLY A 23 17.24 14.32 35.13
C GLY A 23 16.02 13.61 34.53
N ARG A 24 15.88 12.30 34.82
CA ARG A 24 14.73 11.43 34.54
C ARG A 24 13.44 12.02 35.16
N LEU A 25 12.36 12.13 34.38
CA LEU A 25 11.02 12.46 34.90
C LEU A 25 10.12 11.23 34.87
N ARG A 26 9.44 10.95 35.99
CA ARG A 26 8.37 9.95 36.11
C ARG A 26 7.12 10.45 35.38
N ALA A 27 6.44 9.54 34.68
CA ALA A 27 5.25 9.80 33.84
C ALA A 27 4.09 10.53 34.57
N SER A 28 4.10 10.55 35.91
CA SER A 28 3.09 11.21 36.75
C SER A 28 3.07 12.74 36.65
N ILE A 29 4.20 13.38 36.32
CA ILE A 29 4.28 14.86 36.25
C ILE A 29 3.89 15.38 34.86
N LEU A 30 4.08 14.59 33.80
CA LEU A 30 3.63 14.94 32.45
C LEU A 30 2.10 14.88 32.34
N ALA A 31 1.47 13.91 33.02
CA ALA A 31 0.01 13.84 33.15
C ALA A 31 -0.56 15.01 33.94
N LEU A 32 0.13 15.47 35.00
CA LEU A 32 -0.29 16.64 35.77
C LEU A 32 -0.10 17.94 34.99
N ALA A 33 0.97 18.07 34.21
CA ALA A 33 1.21 19.23 33.33
C ALA A 33 0.23 19.26 32.15
N CYS A 34 -0.10 18.12 31.54
CA CYS A 34 -1.15 18.04 30.51
C CYS A 34 -2.55 18.27 31.11
N ALA A 35 -2.83 17.83 32.34
CA ALA A 35 -4.09 18.13 33.02
C ALA A 35 -4.21 19.60 33.47
N LEU A 36 -3.11 20.23 33.89
CA LEU A 36 -3.07 21.67 34.22
C LEU A 36 -3.12 22.55 32.98
N VAL A 37 -2.48 22.16 31.87
CA VAL A 37 -2.59 22.87 30.58
C VAL A 37 -3.95 22.62 29.94
N ALA A 38 -4.53 21.42 30.03
CA ALA A 38 -5.90 21.18 29.58
C ALA A 38 -6.93 21.94 30.43
N SER A 39 -6.69 22.12 31.74
CA SER A 39 -7.55 22.93 32.60
C SER A 39 -7.38 24.44 32.38
N PHE A 40 -6.23 24.90 31.89
CA PHE A 40 -6.00 26.32 31.52
C PHE A 40 -6.33 26.64 30.06
N CYS A 41 -6.43 25.65 29.17
CA CYS A 41 -6.87 25.82 27.79
C CYS A 41 -8.39 25.59 27.60
N ALA A 42 -9.09 25.10 28.63
CA ALA A 42 -10.54 24.85 28.59
C ALA A 42 -11.41 26.06 29.00
N VAL A 43 -10.84 27.22 29.32
CA VAL A 43 -11.60 28.46 29.48
C VAL A 43 -10.79 29.59 28.87
N GLY A 44 -11.11 29.93 27.61
CA GLY A 44 -10.57 31.15 27.00
C GLY A 44 -11.10 32.38 27.76
N PRO A 45 -10.24 33.35 28.14
CA PRO A 45 -10.69 34.59 28.76
C PRO A 45 -11.20 35.53 27.66
N ALA A 46 -12.43 35.31 27.21
CA ALA A 46 -13.20 36.28 26.41
C ALA A 46 -14.73 36.05 26.44
N SER A 47 -15.22 34.88 26.85
CA SER A 47 -16.67 34.58 26.86
C SER A 47 -17.41 34.96 28.15
N ALA A 48 -16.72 35.53 29.14
CA ALA A 48 -17.30 35.85 30.45
C ALA A 48 -17.94 37.25 30.53
N LEU A 49 -18.14 37.96 29.41
CA LEU A 49 -18.69 39.33 29.41
C LEU A 49 -20.02 39.47 28.67
N ASP A 50 -20.44 38.50 27.85
CA ASP A 50 -21.76 38.54 27.22
C ASP A 50 -22.75 37.67 27.99
N PRO A 51 -23.94 38.19 28.38
CA PRO A 51 -24.98 37.37 28.98
C PRO A 51 -25.40 36.27 27.98
N PRO A 52 -25.63 35.03 28.45
CA PRO A 52 -26.04 33.94 27.57
C PRO A 52 -27.36 34.28 26.89
N LEU A 53 -27.39 34.08 25.58
CA LEU A 53 -28.58 34.29 24.75
C LEU A 53 -29.61 33.18 24.98
N GLY A 54 -29.12 31.99 25.31
CA GLY A 54 -29.89 30.78 25.57
C GLY A 54 -28.94 29.62 25.89
N ARG A 55 -29.39 28.38 25.72
CA ARG A 55 -28.55 27.18 25.90
C ARG A 55 -28.85 26.10 24.89
N ALA A 56 -27.85 25.31 24.50
CA ALA A 56 -28.03 24.07 23.75
C ALA A 56 -28.03 22.86 24.72
N LEU A 57 -29.00 21.95 24.60
CA LEU A 57 -29.00 20.72 25.40
C LEU A 57 -27.94 19.71 24.94
N GLU A 58 -27.68 19.70 23.64
CA GLU A 58 -26.73 18.82 22.97
C GLU A 58 -25.88 19.65 22.02
N GLU A 59 -24.78 19.07 21.51
CA GLU A 59 -24.00 19.75 20.48
C GLU A 59 -24.85 19.95 19.21
N ILE A 60 -24.89 21.18 18.69
CA ILE A 60 -25.54 21.51 17.42
C ILE A 60 -24.44 21.71 16.37
N GLY A 61 -24.42 20.82 15.38
CA GLY A 61 -23.42 20.80 14.31
C GLY A 61 -23.98 20.31 12.99
N ALA A 62 -23.11 20.19 11.98
CA ALA A 62 -23.43 19.62 10.67
C ALA A 62 -22.64 18.31 10.47
N PRO A 63 -23.11 17.17 11.00
CA PRO A 63 -22.34 15.91 10.99
C PRO A 63 -22.07 15.36 9.57
N LEU A 64 -22.90 15.73 8.59
CA LEU A 64 -22.71 15.41 7.17
C LEU A 64 -22.22 16.62 6.35
N GLY A 65 -21.92 17.74 7.01
CA GLY A 65 -21.54 19.00 6.39
C GLY A 65 -22.51 19.41 5.29
N ARG A 66 -22.02 19.45 4.04
CA ARG A 66 -22.77 19.82 2.84
C ARG A 66 -23.36 18.64 2.08
N PHE A 67 -23.18 17.42 2.59
CA PHE A 67 -23.67 16.19 1.96
C PHE A 67 -24.90 15.62 2.65
N GLY A 68 -25.45 16.33 3.63
CA GLY A 68 -26.72 15.98 4.25
C GLY A 68 -27.24 17.08 5.15
N ASP A 69 -28.55 17.03 5.40
CA ASP A 69 -29.25 17.91 6.32
C ASP A 69 -28.87 17.59 7.79
N GLY A 70 -29.09 18.52 8.71
CA GLY A 70 -28.69 18.35 10.10
C GLY A 70 -29.08 19.48 11.05
N PRO A 71 -28.73 19.35 12.35
CA PRO A 71 -29.13 20.31 13.39
C PRO A 71 -28.70 21.76 13.11
N LEU A 72 -27.49 21.97 12.59
CA LEU A 72 -27.00 23.30 12.25
C LEU A 72 -27.74 23.90 11.04
N TRP A 73 -28.06 23.09 10.03
CA TRP A 73 -28.92 23.52 8.92
C TRP A 73 -30.30 23.94 9.42
N ALA A 74 -30.90 23.15 10.32
CA ALA A 74 -32.20 23.46 10.92
C ALA A 74 -32.18 24.76 11.72
N LEU A 75 -31.11 25.05 12.45
CA LEU A 75 -30.94 26.34 13.15
C LEU A 75 -30.90 27.52 12.18
N LEU A 76 -30.05 27.45 11.14
CA LEU A 76 -29.90 28.52 10.15
C LEU A 76 -31.21 28.79 9.40
N HIS A 77 -31.84 27.73 8.91
CA HIS A 77 -33.09 27.82 8.17
C HIS A 77 -34.27 28.23 9.04
N GLY A 78 -34.40 27.67 10.25
CA GLY A 78 -35.47 27.98 11.18
C GLY A 78 -35.46 29.46 11.59
N ALA A 79 -34.29 29.99 11.92
CA ALA A 79 -34.13 31.40 12.26
C ALA A 79 -34.49 32.31 11.08
N ALA A 80 -34.05 31.98 9.87
CA ALA A 80 -34.36 32.75 8.67
C ALA A 80 -35.85 32.74 8.32
N LEU A 81 -36.50 31.57 8.35
CA LEU A 81 -37.93 31.42 8.07
C LEU A 81 -38.79 32.17 9.11
N GLU A 82 -38.49 32.02 10.39
CA GLU A 82 -39.24 32.69 11.47
C GLU A 82 -39.09 34.22 11.40
N ALA A 83 -37.89 34.72 11.08
CA ALA A 83 -37.65 36.15 11.03
C ALA A 83 -38.24 36.87 9.81
N SER A 84 -38.57 36.14 8.74
CA SER A 84 -38.99 36.68 7.44
C SER A 84 -40.41 36.31 7.02
N GLU A 85 -41.01 35.31 7.68
CA GLU A 85 -42.29 34.71 7.29
C GLU A 85 -42.30 34.24 5.82
N ALA A 86 -41.13 33.90 5.28
CA ALA A 86 -40.97 33.39 3.91
C ALA A 86 -41.45 31.93 3.79
N ASP A 87 -41.79 31.51 2.57
CA ASP A 87 -42.21 30.14 2.28
C ASP A 87 -41.02 29.17 2.25
N VAL A 88 -39.85 29.64 1.82
CA VAL A 88 -38.62 28.86 1.64
C VAL A 88 -37.42 29.64 2.14
N SER A 89 -36.45 28.97 2.75
CA SER A 89 -35.15 29.53 3.08
C SER A 89 -34.07 28.90 2.21
N LEU A 90 -33.26 29.72 1.56
CA LEU A 90 -32.01 29.30 0.90
C LEU A 90 -30.83 29.79 1.74
N ALA A 91 -29.98 28.87 2.18
CA ALA A 91 -28.80 29.18 2.96
C ALA A 91 -27.59 28.41 2.45
N ALA A 92 -26.41 28.99 2.61
CA ALA A 92 -25.15 28.26 2.51
C ALA A 92 -24.60 28.01 3.91
N LEU A 93 -23.90 26.89 4.06
CA LEU A 93 -23.16 26.56 5.28
C LEU A 93 -21.72 27.04 5.12
N PRO A 94 -21.29 28.12 5.80
CA PRO A 94 -19.98 28.74 5.56
C PRO A 94 -18.83 27.80 5.99
N ASP A 95 -18.95 27.23 7.19
CA ASP A 95 -17.99 26.27 7.74
C ASP A 95 -18.74 25.02 8.26
N PRO A 96 -18.58 23.85 7.62
CA PRO A 96 -19.22 22.62 8.04
C PRO A 96 -18.61 22.02 9.32
N GLU A 97 -17.46 22.51 9.79
CA GLU A 97 -16.79 22.03 11.01
C GLU A 97 -17.23 22.79 12.27
N VAL A 98 -17.94 23.91 12.14
CA VAL A 98 -18.42 24.65 13.31
C VAL A 98 -19.40 23.81 14.13
N ARG A 99 -19.23 23.86 15.46
CA ARG A 99 -20.12 23.26 16.46
C ARG A 99 -20.51 24.31 17.50
N LEU A 100 -21.77 24.26 17.91
CA LEU A 100 -22.24 24.86 19.15
C LEU A 100 -22.21 23.78 20.22
N ALA A 101 -21.33 23.93 21.21
CA ALA A 101 -21.23 22.97 22.30
C ALA A 101 -22.52 22.95 23.14
N ALA A 102 -22.79 21.81 23.80
CA ALA A 102 -23.84 21.75 24.81
C ALA A 102 -23.52 22.73 25.96
N GLY A 103 -24.52 23.49 26.41
CA GLY A 103 -24.36 24.52 27.43
C GLY A 103 -24.82 25.91 26.97
N PRO A 104 -24.41 26.98 27.68
CA PRO A 104 -24.80 28.35 27.35
C PRO A 104 -24.33 28.76 25.95
N ILE A 105 -25.20 29.44 25.20
CA ILE A 105 -24.91 30.00 23.87
C ILE A 105 -24.70 31.50 24.02
N THR A 106 -23.55 31.99 23.55
CA THR A 106 -23.17 33.41 23.60
C THR A 106 -23.26 34.08 22.23
N ALA A 107 -23.21 35.41 22.18
CA ALA A 107 -23.10 36.14 20.92
C ALA A 107 -21.83 35.76 20.14
N GLY A 108 -20.72 35.47 20.83
CA GLY A 108 -19.50 34.95 20.23
C GLY A 108 -19.68 33.58 19.56
N ASP A 109 -20.53 32.71 20.10
CA ASP A 109 -20.86 31.44 19.46
C ASP A 109 -21.68 31.63 18.17
N ILE A 110 -22.59 32.60 18.15
CA ILE A 110 -23.35 32.99 16.94
C ILE A 110 -22.43 33.58 15.87
N ALA A 111 -21.50 34.46 16.26
CA ALA A 111 -20.49 35.01 15.36
C ALA A 111 -19.55 33.93 14.79
N ARG A 112 -19.31 32.83 15.54
CA ARG A 112 -18.54 31.68 15.05
C ARG A 112 -19.33 30.83 14.05
N VAL A 113 -20.63 30.63 14.28
CA VAL A 113 -21.53 29.95 13.33
C VAL A 113 -21.67 30.72 12.03
N PHE A 114 -21.76 32.05 12.11
CA PHE A 114 -21.90 32.91 10.94
C PHE A 114 -20.94 34.12 11.01
N PRO A 115 -19.72 33.98 10.46
CA PRO A 115 -18.67 34.99 10.59
C PRO A 115 -18.83 36.19 9.66
N SER A 116 -19.80 36.24 8.74
CA SER A 116 -20.09 37.45 7.96
C SER A 116 -21.15 38.34 8.61
N ASP A 117 -21.12 39.63 8.26
CA ASP A 117 -22.11 40.64 8.68
C ASP A 117 -23.27 40.75 7.67
N ASP A 118 -23.54 39.68 6.94
CA ASP A 118 -24.55 39.70 5.88
C ASP A 118 -25.98 39.84 6.43
N SER A 119 -26.87 40.38 5.60
CA SER A 119 -28.28 40.56 5.92
C SER A 119 -29.17 39.56 5.19
N LEU A 120 -30.31 39.23 5.78
CA LEU A 120 -31.36 38.47 5.11
C LEU A 120 -32.14 39.38 4.15
N GLU A 121 -32.35 38.88 2.92
CA GLU A 121 -33.24 39.47 1.92
C GLU A 121 -34.34 38.46 1.57
N VAL A 122 -35.55 38.96 1.27
CA VAL A 122 -36.64 38.15 0.73
C VAL A 122 -36.83 38.48 -0.74
N VAL A 123 -36.83 37.45 -1.58
CA VAL A 123 -37.12 37.55 -3.02
C VAL A 123 -38.32 36.69 -3.38
N VAL A 124 -38.87 36.87 -4.57
CA VAL A 124 -39.91 35.99 -5.11
C VAL A 124 -39.32 35.14 -6.22
N LEU A 125 -39.31 33.80 -6.02
CA LEU A 125 -38.92 32.83 -7.04
C LEU A 125 -40.13 32.02 -7.50
N THR A 126 -40.12 31.62 -8.77
CA THR A 126 -40.96 30.55 -9.29
C THR A 126 -40.41 29.17 -8.90
N GLY A 127 -41.24 28.13 -8.94
CA GLY A 127 -40.80 26.75 -8.70
C GLY A 127 -39.70 26.29 -9.67
N ARG A 128 -39.70 26.81 -10.91
CA ARG A 128 -38.64 26.59 -11.91
C ARG A 128 -37.32 27.20 -11.46
N GLU A 129 -37.32 28.49 -11.07
CA GLU A 129 -36.12 29.20 -10.64
C GLU A 129 -35.53 28.61 -9.36
N LEU A 130 -36.38 28.16 -8.42
CA LEU A 130 -35.94 27.44 -7.22
C LEU A 130 -35.25 26.13 -7.59
N ARG A 131 -35.86 25.33 -8.48
CA ARG A 131 -35.25 24.09 -8.99
C ARG A 131 -33.91 24.36 -9.67
N GLU A 132 -33.83 25.34 -10.57
CA GLU A 132 -32.60 25.71 -11.27
C GLU A 132 -31.49 26.10 -10.28
N THR A 133 -31.84 26.83 -9.22
CA THR A 133 -30.91 27.20 -8.15
C THR A 133 -30.37 25.96 -7.42
N LEU A 134 -31.24 25.01 -7.09
CA LEU A 134 -30.86 23.75 -6.43
C LEU A 134 -30.02 22.84 -7.35
N GLU A 135 -30.36 22.74 -8.63
CA GLU A 135 -29.57 22.02 -9.64
C GLU A 135 -28.16 22.60 -9.77
N ARG A 136 -28.08 23.94 -9.75
CA ARG A 136 -26.81 24.65 -9.81
C ARG A 136 -25.96 24.41 -8.57
N ALA A 137 -26.57 24.39 -7.38
CA ALA A 137 -25.88 24.02 -6.14
C ALA A 137 -25.35 22.57 -6.19
N ALA A 138 -26.14 21.65 -6.76
CA ALA A 138 -25.76 20.25 -6.93
C ALA A 138 -24.72 20.00 -8.04
N HIS A 139 -24.46 20.96 -8.94
CA HIS A 139 -23.63 20.77 -10.13
C HIS A 139 -22.20 20.30 -9.81
N GLY A 140 -21.60 20.80 -8.73
CA GLY A 140 -20.23 20.42 -8.32
C GLY A 140 -20.11 19.03 -7.67
N LEU A 141 -21.23 18.35 -7.42
CA LEU A 141 -21.21 16.97 -6.92
C LEU A 141 -20.89 16.00 -8.06
N ALA A 142 -20.13 14.97 -7.76
CA ALA A 142 -19.77 13.94 -8.75
C ALA A 142 -21.00 13.09 -9.13
N THR A 143 -21.13 12.77 -10.41
CA THR A 143 -22.11 11.76 -10.86
C THR A 143 -21.75 10.41 -10.25
N TYR A 144 -22.77 9.67 -9.84
CA TYR A 144 -22.63 8.45 -9.07
C TYR A 144 -23.05 7.23 -9.88
N ASP A 145 -22.13 6.28 -10.05
CA ASP A 145 -22.34 5.09 -10.88
C ASP A 145 -22.15 3.77 -10.10
N TYR A 146 -21.94 3.85 -8.78
CA TYR A 146 -21.58 2.73 -7.89
C TYR A 146 -20.24 2.04 -8.25
N GLN A 147 -19.61 2.39 -9.37
CA GLN A 147 -18.36 1.79 -9.84
C GLN A 147 -17.16 2.44 -9.16
N ASP A 148 -17.23 3.76 -8.94
CA ASP A 148 -16.06 4.53 -8.55
C ASP A 148 -15.98 4.90 -7.07
N ARG A 149 -14.75 4.77 -6.53
CA ARG A 149 -14.35 5.33 -5.22
C ARG A 149 -14.05 6.83 -5.29
N ARG A 150 -14.57 7.52 -6.31
CA ARG A 150 -14.38 8.96 -6.50
C ARG A 150 -15.01 9.73 -5.32
N PRO A 151 -14.38 10.82 -4.85
CA PRO A 151 -14.99 11.73 -3.89
C PRO A 151 -16.38 12.19 -4.37
N LEU A 152 -17.31 12.45 -3.44
CA LEU A 152 -18.66 12.94 -3.77
C LEU A 152 -18.68 14.34 -4.38
N ALA A 153 -17.59 15.08 -4.23
CA ALA A 153 -17.41 16.42 -4.74
C ALA A 153 -16.24 16.44 -5.73
N GLY A 154 -16.44 17.07 -6.88
CA GLY A 154 -15.36 17.32 -7.83
C GLY A 154 -14.40 18.40 -7.34
N PRO A 155 -13.23 18.58 -7.99
CA PRO A 155 -12.29 19.65 -7.66
C PRO A 155 -12.89 21.05 -7.77
N ASP A 156 -13.91 21.23 -8.63
CA ASP A 156 -14.63 22.49 -8.83
C ASP A 156 -15.82 22.68 -7.86
N PHE A 157 -15.97 21.82 -6.86
CA PHE A 157 -17.04 21.97 -5.87
C PHE A 157 -16.84 23.27 -5.10
N ALA A 158 -17.72 24.24 -5.37
CA ALA A 158 -17.76 25.52 -4.69
C ALA A 158 -18.32 25.36 -3.27
N GLY A 159 -17.63 24.59 -2.43
CA GLY A 159 -18.05 24.20 -1.09
C GLY A 159 -18.60 25.36 -0.26
N PRO A 160 -17.88 26.50 -0.13
CA PRO A 160 -18.36 27.67 0.61
C PRO A 160 -19.69 28.27 0.11
N ARG A 161 -20.14 27.89 -1.09
CA ARG A 161 -21.34 28.41 -1.75
C ARG A 161 -22.38 27.32 -2.06
N PHE A 162 -22.25 26.11 -1.53
CA PHE A 162 -23.30 25.09 -1.65
C PHE A 162 -24.56 25.58 -0.93
N VAL A 163 -25.68 25.66 -1.66
CA VAL A 163 -26.96 26.14 -1.14
C VAL A 163 -27.89 24.96 -0.89
N ALA A 164 -28.49 24.93 0.30
CA ALA A 164 -29.59 24.05 0.65
C ALA A 164 -30.89 24.84 0.86
N ALA A 165 -32.03 24.18 0.68
CA ALA A 165 -33.34 24.77 0.91
C ALA A 165 -34.08 24.12 2.09
N ALA A 166 -34.81 24.94 2.85
CA ALA A 166 -35.82 24.50 3.83
C ALA A 166 -37.18 25.15 3.52
N GLY A 167 -38.27 24.54 3.99
CA GLY A 167 -39.65 24.91 3.62
C GLY A 167 -40.19 24.15 2.40
N VAL A 168 -39.29 23.51 1.65
CA VAL A 168 -39.57 22.49 0.63
C VAL A 168 -38.94 21.16 1.03
N SER A 169 -39.41 20.07 0.42
CA SER A 169 -38.74 18.77 0.47
C SER A 169 -38.29 18.33 -0.91
N TYR A 170 -37.08 17.77 -1.02
CA TYR A 170 -36.52 17.34 -2.30
C TYR A 170 -35.38 16.33 -2.11
N GLU A 171 -34.96 15.69 -3.19
CA GLU A 171 -33.81 14.81 -3.19
C GLU A 171 -32.82 15.24 -4.28
N ILE A 172 -31.54 15.02 -4.01
CA ILE A 172 -30.46 15.28 -4.96
C ILE A 172 -29.94 13.93 -5.44
N ASP A 173 -30.44 13.44 -6.58
CA ASP A 173 -30.06 12.16 -7.14
C ASP A 173 -28.77 12.24 -7.95
N LEU A 174 -27.67 11.79 -7.34
CA LEU A 174 -26.36 11.80 -7.99
C LEU A 174 -26.24 10.78 -9.11
N THR A 175 -27.15 9.81 -9.21
CA THR A 175 -27.16 8.85 -10.33
C THR A 175 -27.68 9.48 -11.63
N ARG A 176 -28.26 10.69 -11.54
CA ARG A 176 -28.73 11.47 -12.68
C ARG A 176 -27.65 12.48 -13.15
N PRO A 177 -27.63 12.83 -14.44
CA PRO A 177 -26.71 13.84 -14.96
C PRO A 177 -26.95 15.19 -14.29
N ALA A 178 -25.89 16.00 -14.18
CA ALA A 178 -25.98 17.35 -13.63
C ALA A 178 -26.99 18.21 -14.43
N GLY A 179 -27.87 18.94 -13.73
CA GLY A 179 -28.99 19.68 -14.33
C GLY A 179 -30.32 18.93 -14.30
N ASP A 180 -30.32 17.66 -13.90
CA ASP A 180 -31.51 16.83 -13.71
C ASP A 180 -31.42 15.99 -12.42
N ARG A 181 -30.80 16.51 -11.36
CA ARG A 181 -30.58 15.79 -10.10
C ARG A 181 -31.67 16.04 -9.05
N ILE A 182 -32.35 17.17 -9.10
CA ILE A 182 -33.37 17.55 -8.14
C ILE A 182 -34.66 16.78 -8.44
N VAL A 183 -35.00 15.80 -7.63
CA VAL A 183 -36.21 14.98 -7.79
C VAL A 183 -37.14 15.15 -6.60
N HIS A 184 -38.41 14.84 -6.81
CA HIS A 184 -39.47 14.94 -5.79
C HIS A 184 -39.53 16.28 -5.05
N LEU A 185 -39.18 17.39 -5.72
CA LEU A 185 -39.32 18.73 -5.17
C LEU A 185 -40.80 19.04 -4.90
N SER A 186 -41.14 19.17 -3.62
CA SER A 186 -42.49 19.45 -3.15
C SER A 186 -42.52 20.55 -2.12
N TRP A 187 -43.64 21.26 -2.09
CA TRP A 187 -43.93 22.32 -1.14
C TRP A 187 -45.25 21.99 -0.43
N ARG A 188 -45.27 22.03 0.91
CA ARG A 188 -46.43 21.65 1.73
C ARG A 188 -47.02 20.28 1.35
N GLY A 189 -46.14 19.31 1.06
CA GLY A 189 -46.51 17.93 0.71
C GLY A 189 -47.03 17.72 -0.72
N THR A 190 -47.09 18.77 -1.55
CA THR A 190 -47.55 18.68 -2.95
C THR A 190 -46.38 18.96 -3.90
N PRO A 191 -46.24 18.23 -5.04
CA PRO A 191 -45.22 18.53 -6.05
C PRO A 191 -45.23 20.01 -6.44
N LEU A 192 -44.06 20.65 -6.45
CA LEU A 192 -43.95 22.09 -6.71
C LEU A 192 -44.14 22.38 -8.20
N ALA A 193 -45.22 23.08 -8.55
CA ALA A 193 -45.47 23.50 -9.93
C ALA A 193 -44.40 24.51 -10.39
N PRO A 194 -43.92 24.44 -11.65
CA PRO A 194 -42.84 25.33 -12.13
C PRO A 194 -43.18 26.82 -12.02
N GLU A 195 -44.45 27.20 -12.14
CA GLU A 195 -44.95 28.57 -12.13
C GLU A 195 -45.37 29.04 -10.72
N GLN A 196 -45.38 28.15 -9.72
CA GLN A 196 -45.72 28.49 -8.34
C GLN A 196 -44.76 29.55 -7.81
N ARG A 197 -45.29 30.69 -7.36
CA ARG A 197 -44.48 31.77 -6.77
C ARG A 197 -44.33 31.53 -5.28
N LEU A 198 -43.11 31.66 -4.78
CA LEU A 198 -42.72 31.46 -3.38
C LEU A 198 -41.94 32.67 -2.89
N ARG A 199 -42.23 33.11 -1.66
CA ARG A 199 -41.36 34.05 -0.93
C ARG A 199 -40.15 33.26 -0.44
N VAL A 200 -38.96 33.66 -0.86
CA VAL A 200 -37.72 32.96 -0.54
C VAL A 200 -36.78 33.88 0.22
N VAL A 201 -36.49 33.55 1.48
CA VAL A 201 -35.49 34.24 2.28
C VAL A 201 -34.10 33.67 1.99
N LEU A 202 -33.13 34.55 1.80
CA LEU A 202 -31.75 34.18 1.52
C LEU A 202 -30.77 35.17 2.15
N ASP A 203 -29.54 34.72 2.34
CA ASP A 203 -28.42 35.60 2.65
C ASP A 203 -28.08 36.45 1.41
N GLN A 204 -27.99 37.78 1.61
CA GLN A 204 -27.58 38.75 0.59
C GLN A 204 -26.32 38.33 -0.20
N SER A 205 -25.36 37.67 0.45
CA SER A 205 -24.13 37.18 -0.19
C SER A 205 -24.40 36.17 -1.33
N LEU A 206 -25.50 35.41 -1.24
CA LEU A 206 -25.92 34.44 -2.27
C LEU A 206 -26.40 35.12 -3.56
N ARG A 207 -26.98 36.32 -3.47
CA ARG A 207 -27.27 37.16 -4.66
C ARG A 207 -26.02 37.85 -5.18
N GLY A 208 -25.09 38.20 -4.29
CA GLY A 208 -23.77 38.74 -4.64
C GLY A 208 -22.83 37.73 -5.32
N ALA A 209 -23.15 36.43 -5.29
CA ALA A 209 -22.30 35.34 -5.78
C ALA A 209 -22.07 35.30 -7.32
N GLY A 210 -22.54 36.29 -8.08
CA GLY A 210 -22.30 36.42 -9.51
C GLY A 210 -23.06 35.39 -10.35
N SER A 211 -22.45 34.97 -11.47
CA SER A 211 -22.99 33.94 -12.38
C SER A 211 -23.18 32.55 -11.74
N ALA A 212 -22.80 32.37 -10.47
CA ALA A 212 -23.04 31.15 -9.74
C ALA A 212 -24.54 30.86 -9.55
N TYR A 213 -25.38 31.88 -9.33
CA TYR A 213 -26.82 31.74 -9.09
C TYR A 213 -27.65 32.83 -9.80
N ALA A 214 -27.68 32.80 -11.13
CA ALA A 214 -28.31 33.84 -11.96
C ALA A 214 -29.80 34.09 -11.61
N ALA A 215 -30.57 33.04 -11.30
CA ALA A 215 -31.97 33.14 -10.90
C ALA A 215 -32.16 34.02 -9.65
N LEU A 216 -31.28 33.89 -8.65
CA LEU A 216 -31.32 34.70 -7.43
C LEU A 216 -31.02 36.17 -7.72
N GLN A 217 -30.11 36.45 -8.66
CA GLN A 217 -29.74 37.81 -9.02
C GLN A 217 -30.91 38.56 -9.68
N ALA A 218 -31.59 37.89 -10.62
CA ALA A 218 -32.70 38.45 -11.38
C ALA A 218 -34.03 38.54 -10.59
N ALA A 219 -34.15 37.81 -9.48
CA ALA A 219 -35.38 37.73 -8.71
C ALA A 219 -35.80 39.10 -8.11
N PRO A 220 -37.10 39.48 -8.22
CA PRO A 220 -37.61 40.70 -7.63
C PRO A 220 -37.59 40.62 -6.10
N ARG A 221 -37.17 41.72 -5.46
CA ARG A 221 -37.17 41.86 -3.99
C ARG A 221 -38.60 42.05 -3.47
N ALA A 222 -38.92 41.41 -2.36
CA ALA A 222 -40.07 41.76 -1.56
C ALA A 222 -39.77 43.04 -0.75
N PRO A 223 -40.76 43.90 -0.47
CA PRO A 223 -40.59 45.11 0.33
C PRO A 223 -40.48 44.77 1.82
N ASP A 224 -39.40 44.09 2.21
CA ASP A 224 -39.11 43.68 3.58
C ASP A 224 -37.86 44.42 4.09
N ALA A 225 -37.80 44.74 5.38
CA ALA A 225 -36.64 45.39 5.99
C ALA A 225 -35.48 44.38 6.13
N ALA A 226 -34.31 44.72 5.58
CA ALA A 226 -33.11 43.89 5.73
C ALA A 226 -32.74 43.76 7.21
N ARG A 227 -32.48 42.52 7.66
CA ARG A 227 -32.06 42.21 9.03
C ARG A 227 -30.72 41.51 9.02
N ALA A 228 -29.78 41.91 9.87
CA ALA A 228 -28.50 41.24 9.99
C ALA A 228 -28.70 39.77 10.45
N LEU A 229 -28.03 38.81 9.78
CA LEU A 229 -28.27 37.39 10.04
C LEU A 229 -27.85 36.98 11.46
N ARG A 230 -26.77 37.58 12.00
CA ARG A 230 -26.34 37.34 13.38
C ARG A 230 -27.39 37.78 14.39
N ASP A 231 -28.05 38.91 14.17
CA ASP A 231 -29.13 39.38 15.04
C ASP A 231 -30.34 38.45 14.95
N VAL A 232 -30.67 37.98 13.74
CA VAL A 232 -31.73 36.99 13.52
C VAL A 232 -31.46 35.70 14.28
N LEU A 233 -30.24 35.17 14.22
CA LEU A 233 -29.82 33.97 14.95
C LEU A 233 -29.82 34.20 16.47
N ALA A 234 -29.30 35.34 16.94
CA ALA A 234 -29.28 35.69 18.35
C ALA A 234 -30.70 35.84 18.92
N ASP A 235 -31.60 36.50 18.20
CA ASP A 235 -32.99 36.65 18.59
C ASP A 235 -33.74 35.32 18.59
N TYR A 236 -33.47 34.45 17.61
CA TYR A 236 -34.02 33.09 17.59
C TYR A 236 -33.60 32.32 18.85
N VAL A 237 -32.31 32.35 19.20
CA VAL A 237 -31.81 31.69 20.42
C VAL A 237 -32.46 32.27 21.69
N ARG A 238 -32.62 33.60 21.77
CA ARG A 238 -33.30 34.26 22.91
C ARG A 238 -34.76 33.87 23.04
N ARG A 239 -35.49 33.81 21.92
CA ARG A 239 -36.92 33.47 21.90
C ARG A 239 -37.17 32.02 22.28
N HIS A 240 -36.37 31.09 21.75
CA HIS A 240 -36.53 29.67 22.02
C HIS A 240 -35.90 29.26 23.36
N GLY A 241 -34.89 29.99 23.84
CA GLY A 241 -34.23 29.85 25.14
C GLY A 241 -33.39 28.57 25.30
N VAL A 242 -33.94 27.42 24.92
CA VAL A 242 -33.32 26.11 24.95
C VAL A 242 -33.39 25.49 23.55
N LEU A 243 -32.23 25.31 22.92
CA LEU A 243 -32.11 24.63 21.63
C LEU A 243 -31.80 23.14 21.81
N THR A 244 -32.31 22.32 20.89
CA THR A 244 -32.04 20.88 20.81
C THR A 244 -31.38 20.55 19.48
N ALA A 245 -30.78 19.36 19.36
CA ALA A 245 -30.27 18.87 18.08
C ALA A 245 -31.37 18.23 17.21
N ALA A 246 -32.65 18.39 17.54
CA ALA A 246 -33.74 17.84 16.77
C ALA A 246 -33.88 18.58 15.42
N PHE A 247 -34.04 17.81 14.34
CA PHE A 247 -34.30 18.34 13.01
C PHE A 247 -35.17 17.37 12.21
N GLN A 248 -35.82 17.88 11.18
CA GLN A 248 -36.49 17.09 10.15
C GLN A 248 -35.70 17.21 8.86
N ARG A 249 -35.46 16.08 8.17
CA ARG A 249 -34.76 16.11 6.88
C ARG A 249 -35.66 16.79 5.83
N GLY A 250 -35.28 17.99 5.41
CA GLY A 250 -35.85 18.67 4.26
C GLY A 250 -35.33 18.10 2.95
N TRP A 251 -34.11 17.59 2.92
CA TRP A 251 -33.55 17.00 1.71
C TRP A 251 -32.64 15.81 1.96
N THR A 252 -32.46 15.00 0.91
CA THR A 252 -31.63 13.79 0.95
C THR A 252 -30.80 13.67 -0.32
N LEU A 253 -29.50 13.40 -0.18
CA LEU A 253 -28.63 13.01 -1.28
C LEU A 253 -28.97 11.56 -1.68
N LEU A 254 -29.06 11.21 -2.96
CA LEU A 254 -29.20 9.82 -3.39
C LEU A 254 -27.93 9.36 -4.14
N PRO A 255 -27.39 8.16 -3.86
CA PRO A 255 -27.84 7.22 -2.82
C PRO A 255 -27.71 7.80 -1.39
N ASP A 256 -28.67 7.54 -0.52
CA ASP A 256 -28.75 8.18 0.80
C ASP A 256 -27.63 7.78 1.78
N TYR A 257 -26.98 6.65 1.52
CA TYR A 257 -25.78 6.23 2.22
C TYR A 257 -24.49 6.85 1.65
N ALA A 258 -24.53 7.63 0.58
CA ALA A 258 -23.33 8.06 -0.14
C ALA A 258 -22.32 8.83 0.74
N SER A 259 -22.80 9.56 1.75
CA SER A 259 -21.99 10.31 2.71
C SER A 259 -21.53 9.49 3.93
N THR A 260 -21.95 8.22 4.04
CA THR A 260 -21.58 7.34 5.16
C THR A 260 -20.16 6.76 4.98
N PRO A 261 -19.45 6.48 6.08
CA PRO A 261 -18.17 5.77 6.03
C PRO A 261 -18.25 4.40 5.34
N GLU A 262 -19.40 3.72 5.42
CA GLU A 262 -19.64 2.39 4.87
C GLU A 262 -19.87 2.37 3.35
N ARG A 263 -19.98 3.54 2.69
CA ARG A 263 -20.21 3.66 1.23
C ARG A 263 -19.36 2.67 0.41
N PRO A 264 -18.01 2.57 0.57
CA PRO A 264 -17.22 1.68 -0.28
C PRO A 264 -17.60 0.19 -0.17
N LEU A 265 -18.15 -0.22 0.98
CA LEU A 265 -18.59 -1.59 1.25
C LEU A 265 -19.99 -1.86 0.68
N ILE A 266 -20.89 -0.87 0.75
CA ILE A 266 -22.24 -0.95 0.17
C ILE A 266 -22.14 -0.92 -1.36
N ASP A 267 -21.32 -0.03 -1.93
CA ASP A 267 -21.06 0.04 -3.37
C ASP A 267 -20.48 -1.28 -3.90
N ARG A 268 -19.65 -1.98 -3.11
CA ARG A 268 -19.17 -3.31 -3.46
C ARG A 268 -20.32 -4.32 -3.58
N LEU A 269 -21.30 -4.30 -2.66
CA LEU A 269 -22.46 -5.18 -2.77
C LEU A 269 -23.22 -4.90 -4.08
N VAL A 270 -23.33 -3.64 -4.47
CA VAL A 270 -23.97 -3.26 -5.74
C VAL A 270 -23.16 -3.73 -6.95
N ARG A 271 -21.87 -3.39 -7.04
CA ARG A 271 -20.98 -3.78 -8.15
C ARG A 271 -20.95 -5.29 -8.37
N LEU A 272 -20.98 -6.06 -7.29
CA LEU A 272 -20.89 -7.52 -7.34
C LEU A 272 -22.26 -8.22 -7.44
N GLY A 273 -23.34 -7.45 -7.63
CA GLY A 273 -24.70 -7.95 -7.84
C GLY A 273 -25.34 -8.57 -6.59
N ALA A 274 -24.82 -8.28 -5.41
CA ALA A 274 -25.37 -8.72 -4.12
C ALA A 274 -26.46 -7.77 -3.58
N ALA A 275 -26.49 -6.51 -4.05
CA ALA A 275 -27.53 -5.55 -3.71
C ALA A 275 -28.00 -4.77 -4.96
N PRO A 276 -29.30 -4.74 -5.29
CA PRO A 276 -29.81 -3.94 -6.40
C PRO A 276 -29.68 -2.43 -6.12
N PRO A 277 -29.18 -1.62 -7.08
CA PRO A 277 -29.09 -0.16 -6.94
C PRO A 277 -30.39 0.48 -6.45
N ALA A 278 -31.53 0.09 -7.03
CA ALA A 278 -32.84 0.64 -6.71
C ALA A 278 -33.26 0.44 -5.25
N GLU A 279 -32.81 -0.64 -4.60
CA GLU A 279 -33.16 -0.92 -3.21
C GLU A 279 -32.22 -0.27 -2.21
N VAL A 280 -30.97 0.00 -2.59
CA VAL A 280 -30.01 0.69 -1.72
C VAL A 280 -29.98 2.20 -1.93
N GLN A 281 -30.62 2.72 -2.98
CA GLN A 281 -30.65 4.16 -3.25
C GLN A 281 -31.34 4.95 -2.11
N ARG A 282 -32.36 4.35 -1.48
CA ARG A 282 -33.13 4.89 -0.34
C ARG A 282 -33.05 3.95 0.86
N LEU A 283 -31.84 3.66 1.30
CA LEU A 283 -31.54 2.65 2.32
C LEU A 283 -31.97 3.06 3.74
N ALA A 284 -32.15 4.35 4.00
CA ALA A 284 -32.29 4.95 5.33
C ALA A 284 -31.12 4.54 6.26
N PRO A 285 -29.88 4.91 5.93
CA PRO A 285 -28.65 4.32 6.49
C PRO A 285 -28.52 4.45 8.01
N ASP A 286 -29.15 5.46 8.59
CA ASP A 286 -29.09 5.79 10.02
C ASP A 286 -30.12 5.06 10.88
N GLN A 287 -31.10 4.39 10.28
CA GLN A 287 -32.12 3.68 11.04
C GLN A 287 -31.53 2.46 11.76
N VAL A 288 -32.15 2.10 12.89
CA VAL A 288 -31.81 0.88 13.62
C VAL A 288 -32.14 -0.32 12.74
N ALA A 289 -31.15 -1.15 12.47
CA ALA A 289 -31.29 -2.36 11.68
C ALA A 289 -32.12 -3.42 12.43
N ARG A 290 -33.04 -4.06 11.71
CA ARG A 290 -33.95 -5.07 12.25
C ARG A 290 -33.55 -6.48 11.78
N ARG A 291 -33.97 -7.50 12.53
CA ARG A 291 -33.61 -8.90 12.25
C ARG A 291 -34.15 -9.42 10.91
N GLY A 292 -35.37 -9.02 10.52
CA GLY A 292 -35.97 -9.37 9.24
C GLY A 292 -35.15 -8.82 8.06
N ASP A 293 -34.80 -7.54 8.11
CA ASP A 293 -33.97 -6.89 7.09
C ASP A 293 -32.57 -7.50 7.03
N PHE A 294 -31.99 -7.82 8.20
CA PHE A 294 -30.72 -8.53 8.24
C PHE A 294 -30.78 -9.89 7.57
N ALA A 295 -31.79 -10.70 7.89
CA ALA A 295 -31.99 -12.00 7.27
C ALA A 295 -32.11 -11.88 5.74
N TYR A 296 -32.89 -10.91 5.28
CA TYR A 296 -33.03 -10.59 3.86
C TYR A 296 -31.71 -10.25 3.18
N TRP A 297 -30.98 -9.24 3.68
CA TRP A 297 -29.75 -8.77 3.06
C TRP A 297 -28.65 -9.82 3.10
N LEU A 298 -28.53 -10.58 4.20
CA LEU A 298 -27.55 -11.66 4.31
C LEU A 298 -27.86 -12.78 3.33
N ALA A 299 -29.09 -13.29 3.30
CA ALA A 299 -29.49 -14.34 2.36
C ALA A 299 -29.29 -13.91 0.91
N ARG A 300 -29.63 -12.65 0.60
CA ARG A 300 -29.45 -12.08 -0.73
C ARG A 300 -28.00 -11.98 -1.15
N ALA A 301 -27.11 -11.55 -0.26
CA ALA A 301 -25.68 -11.48 -0.57
C ALA A 301 -25.09 -12.85 -0.98
N TYR A 302 -25.66 -13.94 -0.46
CA TYR A 302 -25.29 -15.31 -0.83
C TYR A 302 -26.20 -15.94 -1.91
N GLY A 303 -27.22 -15.24 -2.39
CA GLY A 303 -28.15 -15.74 -3.41
C GLY A 303 -29.10 -16.84 -2.91
N TRP A 304 -29.44 -16.85 -1.62
CA TRP A 304 -30.22 -17.90 -0.97
C TRP A 304 -31.70 -17.52 -0.87
N ARG A 305 -32.43 -17.74 -1.97
CA ARG A 305 -33.88 -17.57 -2.03
C ARG A 305 -34.56 -18.92 -2.22
N GLU A 306 -35.51 -19.25 -1.38
CA GLU A 306 -36.30 -20.48 -1.50
C GLU A 306 -37.61 -20.24 -2.24
N THR A 307 -38.09 -21.24 -2.96
CA THR A 307 -39.37 -21.21 -3.68
C THR A 307 -40.49 -21.92 -2.94
N ARG A 308 -40.12 -22.86 -2.06
CA ARG A 308 -41.05 -23.59 -1.20
C ARG A 308 -40.92 -23.06 0.22
N LEU A 309 -41.97 -22.37 0.68
CA LEU A 309 -41.98 -21.69 1.96
C LEU A 309 -42.39 -22.63 3.09
N SER A 310 -41.77 -22.44 4.25
CA SER A 310 -41.95 -23.25 5.44
C SER A 310 -43.20 -22.87 6.23
N GLY A 311 -43.65 -21.61 6.11
CA GLY A 311 -44.68 -21.05 6.98
C GLY A 311 -44.23 -20.93 8.44
N ALA A 312 -42.93 -21.07 8.73
CA ALA A 312 -42.41 -21.11 10.08
C ALA A 312 -42.41 -19.75 10.79
N TYR A 313 -42.60 -18.65 10.06
CA TYR A 313 -42.50 -17.29 10.57
C TYR A 313 -43.72 -16.45 10.17
N PRO A 314 -44.85 -16.55 10.89
CA PRO A 314 -46.09 -15.85 10.51
C PRO A 314 -45.98 -14.32 10.57
N ASP A 315 -45.05 -13.78 11.36
CA ASP A 315 -44.83 -12.33 11.50
C ASP A 315 -43.86 -11.75 10.46
N VAL A 316 -43.25 -12.59 9.61
CA VAL A 316 -42.33 -12.14 8.55
C VAL A 316 -43.15 -11.74 7.33
N PRO A 317 -42.95 -10.53 6.76
CA PRO A 317 -43.62 -10.15 5.52
C PRO A 317 -43.35 -11.15 4.38
N ASP A 318 -44.38 -11.45 3.57
CA ASP A 318 -44.31 -12.41 2.45
C ASP A 318 -43.14 -12.14 1.49
N SER A 319 -42.77 -10.87 1.31
CA SER A 319 -41.65 -10.47 0.45
C SER A 319 -40.28 -10.90 1.01
N LEU A 320 -40.17 -11.10 2.32
CA LEU A 320 -38.94 -11.48 3.02
C LEU A 320 -38.87 -12.99 3.32
N GLU A 321 -40.00 -13.66 3.50
CA GLU A 321 -40.07 -15.09 3.87
C GLU A 321 -39.19 -16.01 3.00
N PRO A 322 -39.17 -15.90 1.65
CA PRO A 322 -38.29 -16.71 0.79
C PRO A 322 -36.81 -16.65 1.16
N TRP A 323 -36.36 -15.52 1.69
CA TRP A 323 -34.96 -15.26 2.05
C TRP A 323 -34.64 -15.75 3.46
N VAL A 324 -35.57 -15.54 4.41
CA VAL A 324 -35.46 -16.07 5.78
C VAL A 324 -35.38 -17.60 5.75
N ASP A 325 -36.23 -18.24 4.95
CA ASP A 325 -36.20 -19.70 4.75
C ASP A 325 -34.88 -20.20 4.13
N GLY A 326 -34.25 -19.38 3.28
CA GLY A 326 -32.93 -19.64 2.74
C GLY A 326 -31.86 -19.78 3.83
N LEU A 327 -31.92 -18.93 4.86
CA LEU A 327 -31.06 -18.99 6.04
C LEU A 327 -31.42 -20.15 6.96
N LEU A 328 -32.72 -20.41 7.16
CA LEU A 328 -33.21 -21.51 7.98
C LEU A 328 -32.73 -22.87 7.44
N LYS A 329 -32.89 -23.11 6.13
CA LYS A 329 -32.45 -24.34 5.45
C LYS A 329 -30.95 -24.59 5.60
N ARG A 330 -30.15 -23.52 5.66
CA ARG A 330 -28.69 -23.56 5.83
C ARG A 330 -28.24 -23.48 7.28
N LYS A 331 -29.19 -23.52 8.22
CA LYS A 331 -28.96 -23.50 9.68
C LYS A 331 -28.20 -22.26 10.17
N VAL A 332 -28.33 -21.13 9.47
CA VAL A 332 -27.65 -19.87 9.82
C VAL A 332 -28.26 -19.23 11.07
N LEU A 333 -29.59 -19.32 11.23
CA LEU A 333 -30.33 -18.68 12.32
C LEU A 333 -30.04 -19.27 13.70
N GLY A 334 -29.31 -20.38 13.81
CA GLY A 334 -28.86 -20.94 15.10
C GLY A 334 -29.98 -21.07 16.16
N ALA A 335 -29.76 -20.45 17.32
CA ALA A 335 -30.71 -20.45 18.43
C ALA A 335 -31.97 -19.60 18.16
N THR A 336 -31.89 -18.62 17.26
CA THR A 336 -33.00 -17.70 16.92
C THR A 336 -33.95 -18.26 15.85
N ARG A 337 -33.90 -19.57 15.59
CA ARG A 337 -34.66 -20.22 14.50
C ARG A 337 -36.15 -20.39 14.76
N SER A 338 -36.65 -20.29 15.99
CA SER A 338 -38.09 -20.37 16.25
C SER A 338 -38.78 -19.03 15.98
N ALA A 339 -40.07 -19.05 15.62
CA ALA A 339 -40.85 -17.84 15.41
C ALA A 339 -40.79 -16.88 16.61
N GLU A 340 -40.99 -17.43 17.81
CA GLU A 340 -40.95 -16.71 19.09
C GLU A 340 -39.63 -15.96 19.33
N LEU A 341 -38.51 -16.54 18.89
CA LEU A 341 -37.17 -15.97 19.13
C LEU A 341 -36.66 -15.14 17.95
N PHE A 342 -37.15 -15.36 16.73
CA PHE A 342 -36.69 -14.62 15.55
C PHE A 342 -37.07 -13.15 15.64
N GLN A 343 -38.35 -12.84 15.91
CA GLN A 343 -38.89 -11.48 16.08
C GLN A 343 -38.40 -10.50 14.98
N PRO A 344 -38.99 -10.51 13.77
CA PRO A 344 -38.44 -9.82 12.60
C PRO A 344 -38.24 -8.31 12.78
N PHE A 345 -39.07 -7.66 13.58
CA PHE A 345 -39.02 -6.22 13.82
C PHE A 345 -38.11 -5.80 14.98
N ALA A 346 -37.56 -6.75 15.73
CA ALA A 346 -36.63 -6.46 16.81
C ALA A 346 -35.29 -5.93 16.26
N ALA A 347 -34.67 -5.01 17.01
CA ALA A 347 -33.34 -4.52 16.69
C ALA A 347 -32.32 -5.68 16.67
N VAL A 348 -31.40 -5.66 15.72
CA VAL A 348 -30.32 -6.65 15.64
C VAL A 348 -29.12 -6.20 16.48
N SER A 349 -28.61 -7.11 17.30
CA SER A 349 -27.37 -6.88 18.05
C SER A 349 -26.15 -7.22 17.20
N ARG A 350 -25.03 -6.55 17.46
CA ARG A 350 -23.75 -6.85 16.81
C ARG A 350 -23.34 -8.31 16.95
N ALA A 351 -23.50 -8.89 18.15
CA ALA A 351 -23.18 -10.30 18.39
C ALA A 351 -23.97 -11.24 17.45
N THR A 352 -25.27 -10.97 17.29
CA THR A 352 -26.13 -11.72 16.36
C THR A 352 -25.65 -11.60 14.92
N VAL A 353 -25.27 -10.39 14.49
CA VAL A 353 -24.74 -10.18 13.13
C VAL A 353 -23.44 -10.95 12.93
N GLU A 354 -22.51 -10.90 13.87
CA GLU A 354 -21.25 -11.64 13.80
C GLU A 354 -21.48 -13.16 13.77
N ASP A 355 -22.43 -13.67 14.55
CA ASP A 355 -22.82 -15.09 14.57
C ASP A 355 -23.39 -15.55 13.23
N TRP A 356 -24.40 -14.85 12.72
CA TRP A 356 -25.07 -15.22 11.47
C TRP A 356 -24.14 -15.04 10.26
N CYS A 357 -23.32 -13.98 10.21
CA CYS A 357 -22.33 -13.81 9.16
C CYS A 357 -21.28 -14.93 9.17
N THR A 358 -20.82 -15.36 10.35
CA THR A 358 -19.89 -16.49 10.48
C THR A 358 -20.55 -17.81 10.06
N ALA A 359 -21.79 -18.04 10.49
CA ALA A 359 -22.54 -19.23 10.10
C ALA A 359 -22.83 -19.27 8.59
N ALA A 360 -23.17 -18.13 7.98
CA ALA A 360 -23.39 -18.01 6.54
C ALA A 360 -22.10 -18.27 5.75
N ALA A 361 -20.97 -17.65 6.14
CA ALA A 361 -19.68 -17.91 5.49
C ALA A 361 -19.31 -19.40 5.53
N ARG A 362 -19.51 -20.06 6.69
CA ARG A 362 -19.28 -21.51 6.83
C ARG A 362 -20.23 -22.35 5.96
N ALA A 363 -21.52 -22.03 5.96
CA ALA A 363 -22.50 -22.70 5.10
C ALA A 363 -22.20 -22.50 3.60
N ALA A 364 -21.51 -21.42 3.25
CA ALA A 364 -21.05 -21.12 1.90
C ALA A 364 -19.68 -21.75 1.54
N GLY A 365 -19.08 -22.54 2.44
CA GLY A 365 -17.85 -23.30 2.17
C GLY A 365 -16.53 -22.61 2.55
N TYR A 366 -16.58 -21.53 3.33
CA TYR A 366 -15.37 -20.86 3.81
C TYR A 366 -14.63 -21.77 4.80
N ASP A 367 -13.30 -21.70 4.80
CA ASP A 367 -12.45 -22.50 5.70
C ASP A 367 -12.35 -21.84 7.09
N LEU A 368 -13.45 -21.91 7.84
CA LEU A 368 -13.65 -21.25 9.13
C LEU A 368 -14.07 -22.24 10.22
N SER A 369 -13.48 -22.08 11.40
CA SER A 369 -14.00 -22.72 12.62
C SER A 369 -15.30 -22.04 13.08
N PRO A 370 -16.18 -22.73 13.85
CA PRO A 370 -17.40 -22.13 14.39
C PRO A 370 -17.16 -20.86 15.23
N SER A 371 -16.00 -20.77 15.90
CA SER A 371 -15.63 -19.70 16.81
C SER A 371 -14.46 -18.87 16.30
N ASP A 372 -14.34 -18.69 14.97
CA ASP A 372 -13.22 -17.98 14.36
C ASP A 372 -13.22 -16.49 14.73
N ALA A 373 -12.52 -16.16 15.81
CA ALA A 373 -12.48 -14.81 16.35
C ALA A 373 -11.78 -13.81 15.41
N ALA A 374 -10.86 -14.28 14.56
CA ALA A 374 -10.17 -13.43 13.60
C ALA A 374 -11.13 -12.99 12.49
N PHE A 375 -11.93 -13.92 11.96
CA PHE A 375 -12.98 -13.61 11.00
C PHE A 375 -14.02 -12.65 11.58
N ARG A 376 -14.53 -12.92 12.79
CA ARG A 376 -15.54 -12.05 13.44
C ARG A 376 -15.04 -10.61 13.61
N ARG A 377 -13.83 -10.43 14.15
CA ARG A 377 -13.21 -9.09 14.26
C ARG A 377 -13.05 -8.42 12.90
N SER A 378 -12.80 -9.20 11.85
CA SER A 378 -12.59 -8.67 10.50
C SER A 378 -13.85 -8.09 9.87
N LEU A 379 -15.05 -8.51 10.31
CA LEU A 379 -16.33 -8.02 9.78
C LEU A 379 -16.50 -6.50 9.95
N ALA A 380 -15.90 -5.92 10.98
CA ALA A 380 -15.95 -4.49 11.25
C ALA A 380 -14.92 -3.66 10.46
N THR A 381 -14.12 -4.27 9.57
CA THR A 381 -13.08 -3.56 8.80
C THR A 381 -13.73 -2.49 7.91
N GLY A 382 -13.41 -1.21 8.12
CA GLY A 382 -13.99 -0.12 7.34
C GLY A 382 -15.44 0.24 7.73
N VAL A 383 -15.91 -0.23 8.88
CA VAL A 383 -17.23 0.10 9.44
C VAL A 383 -17.05 0.95 10.69
N ARG A 384 -17.74 2.08 10.79
CA ARG A 384 -17.65 2.98 11.94
C ARG A 384 -18.66 2.56 12.99
N LEU A 385 -18.21 1.74 13.94
CA LEU A 385 -19.03 1.31 15.08
C LEU A 385 -19.01 2.36 16.20
N ASP A 386 -20.18 2.62 16.77
CA ASP A 386 -20.32 3.54 17.91
C ASP A 386 -19.65 2.94 19.16
N PRO A 387 -18.97 3.76 19.99
CA PRO A 387 -18.40 3.26 21.24
C PRO A 387 -19.50 2.85 22.21
N PRO A 388 -19.29 1.81 23.04
CA PRO A 388 -20.26 1.42 24.05
C PRO A 388 -20.50 2.57 25.04
N ARG A 389 -21.74 3.05 25.15
CA ARG A 389 -22.12 4.07 26.15
C ARG A 389 -22.23 3.43 27.52
N ALA A 390 -21.62 4.04 28.54
CA ALA A 390 -21.69 3.55 29.91
C ALA A 390 -23.16 3.43 30.38
N GLY A 391 -23.57 2.22 30.77
CA GLY A 391 -24.92 1.94 31.28
C GLY A 391 -26.02 1.75 30.24
N SER A 392 -25.72 1.76 28.93
CA SER A 392 -26.71 1.54 27.86
C SER A 392 -26.39 0.30 27.02
N THR A 393 -27.39 -0.55 26.80
CA THR A 393 -27.34 -1.63 25.78
C THR A 393 -27.44 -1.10 24.34
N SER A 394 -27.68 0.21 24.15
CA SER A 394 -27.77 0.84 22.82
C SER A 394 -26.46 0.82 22.02
N GLY A 395 -25.32 0.54 22.66
CA GLY A 395 -24.04 0.33 21.96
C GLY A 395 -23.97 -0.99 21.20
N ASP A 396 -24.92 -1.92 21.43
CA ASP A 396 -24.96 -3.21 20.76
C ASP A 396 -25.82 -3.21 19.48
N THR A 397 -26.69 -2.22 19.28
CA THR A 397 -27.57 -2.15 18.10
C THR A 397 -26.86 -1.50 16.91
N LEU A 398 -27.04 -2.08 15.71
CA LEU A 398 -26.42 -1.58 14.49
C LEU A 398 -27.38 -0.72 13.68
N ARG A 399 -26.83 0.26 12.95
CA ARG A 399 -27.54 0.98 11.89
C ARG A 399 -27.55 0.20 10.58
N VAL A 400 -28.48 0.50 9.67
CA VAL A 400 -28.59 -0.20 8.37
C VAL A 400 -27.29 -0.15 7.56
N ALA A 401 -26.63 1.02 7.48
CA ALA A 401 -25.35 1.14 6.76
C ALA A 401 -24.25 0.26 7.36
N GLN A 402 -24.11 0.26 8.69
CA GLN A 402 -23.15 -0.59 9.41
C GLN A 402 -23.44 -2.07 9.13
N LEU A 403 -24.71 -2.49 9.21
CA LEU A 403 -25.12 -3.85 8.92
C LEU A 403 -24.69 -4.30 7.51
N LEU A 404 -24.99 -3.50 6.47
CA LEU A 404 -24.57 -3.84 5.11
C LEU A 404 -23.05 -3.85 4.95
N GLY A 405 -22.33 -2.98 5.65
CA GLY A 405 -20.87 -3.02 5.72
C GLY A 405 -20.34 -4.35 6.27
N LEU A 406 -20.92 -4.85 7.37
CA LEU A 406 -20.58 -6.15 7.95
C LEU A 406 -20.91 -7.30 6.99
N ILE A 407 -22.06 -7.26 6.32
CA ILE A 407 -22.46 -8.27 5.31
C ILE A 407 -21.48 -8.28 4.13
N SER A 408 -21.08 -7.10 3.65
CA SER A 408 -20.10 -6.96 2.57
C SER A 408 -18.77 -7.61 2.92
N ASN A 409 -18.26 -7.40 4.14
CA ASN A 409 -17.03 -8.04 4.60
C ASN A 409 -17.17 -9.55 4.83
N ALA A 410 -18.36 -10.03 5.23
CA ALA A 410 -18.63 -11.46 5.35
C ALA A 410 -18.64 -12.15 3.98
N ARG A 411 -19.35 -11.56 3.02
CA ARG A 411 -19.54 -12.11 1.67
C ARG A 411 -18.32 -11.93 0.77
N PHE A 412 -17.58 -10.85 0.93
CA PHE A 412 -16.43 -10.49 0.09
C PHE A 412 -15.24 -10.07 0.97
N PRO A 413 -14.61 -11.02 1.69
CA PRO A 413 -13.48 -10.71 2.55
C PRO A 413 -12.28 -10.17 1.74
N ALA A 414 -11.66 -9.12 2.25
CA ALA A 414 -10.41 -8.59 1.72
C ALA A 414 -9.18 -9.23 2.39
N VAL A 415 -8.26 -9.74 1.59
CA VAL A 415 -6.94 -10.22 2.02
C VAL A 415 -5.85 -9.28 1.51
N ARG A 416 -4.80 -9.11 2.32
CA ARG A 416 -3.65 -8.27 1.97
C ARG A 416 -2.42 -9.15 1.79
N VAL A 417 -1.76 -9.03 0.66
CA VAL A 417 -0.47 -9.66 0.38
C VAL A 417 0.60 -8.59 0.48
N LEU A 418 1.53 -8.80 1.42
CA LEU A 418 2.75 -8.02 1.54
C LEU A 418 3.91 -8.86 1.03
N ALA A 419 4.80 -8.27 0.23
CA ALA A 419 5.98 -8.98 -0.23
C ALA A 419 7.24 -8.13 -0.28
N THR A 420 8.37 -8.78 0.00
CA THR A 420 9.74 -8.30 -0.20
C THR A 420 10.47 -9.24 -1.17
N THR A 421 11.69 -8.88 -1.54
CA THR A 421 12.60 -9.70 -2.34
C THR A 421 14.02 -9.17 -2.20
N ASP A 422 15.01 -9.96 -2.62
CA ASP A 422 16.39 -9.56 -2.83
C ASP A 422 16.95 -8.82 -1.60
N PHE A 423 16.61 -9.29 -0.40
CA PHE A 423 16.96 -8.62 0.85
C PHE A 423 18.48 -8.56 1.03
N HIS A 424 19.20 -9.55 0.50
CA HIS A 424 20.66 -9.56 0.43
C HIS A 424 21.38 -9.26 1.76
N GLY A 425 20.82 -9.73 2.87
CA GLY A 425 21.35 -9.46 4.20
C GLY A 425 21.41 -7.98 4.60
N ALA A 426 20.65 -7.09 3.94
CA ALA A 426 20.68 -5.64 4.14
C ALA A 426 20.00 -5.20 5.46
N MET A 427 20.57 -5.64 6.59
CA MET A 427 19.98 -5.41 7.91
C MET A 427 20.06 -3.94 8.37
N LEU A 428 21.00 -3.18 7.81
CA LEU A 428 21.19 -1.76 8.09
C LEU A 428 20.57 -0.90 6.98
N PRO A 429 20.03 0.28 7.31
CA PRO A 429 19.57 1.23 6.30
C PRO A 429 20.72 1.70 5.39
N ALA A 430 20.40 1.99 4.13
CA ALA A 430 21.36 2.46 3.13
C ALA A 430 20.98 3.85 2.61
N ALA A 431 22.00 4.67 2.34
CA ALA A 431 21.81 6.00 1.75
C ALA A 431 21.39 5.89 0.28
N ARG A 432 20.44 6.73 -0.13
CA ARG A 432 19.96 6.90 -1.51
C ARG A 432 19.78 8.39 -1.80
N GLY A 433 20.81 9.01 -2.38
CA GLY A 433 20.85 10.45 -2.53
C GLY A 433 20.81 11.17 -1.18
N ALA A 434 19.86 12.08 -1.00
CA ALA A 434 19.62 12.77 0.26
C ALA A 434 18.81 11.94 1.29
N ASP A 435 18.24 10.81 0.88
CA ASP A 435 17.39 9.97 1.71
C ASP A 435 18.11 8.72 2.23
N THR A 436 17.46 8.01 3.15
CA THR A 436 17.92 6.72 3.67
C THR A 436 16.75 5.74 3.62
N LEU A 437 16.99 4.56 3.04
CA LEU A 437 15.98 3.53 2.81
C LEU A 437 16.33 2.22 3.50
N GLY A 438 15.29 1.44 3.80
CA GLY A 438 15.41 0.03 4.17
C GLY A 438 16.09 -0.20 5.52
N GLY A 439 16.65 -1.40 5.68
CA GLY A 439 17.13 -1.92 6.96
C GLY A 439 16.02 -2.62 7.75
N SER A 440 16.37 -3.68 8.49
CA SER A 440 15.40 -4.58 9.10
C SER A 440 14.45 -3.88 10.07
N ALA A 441 14.95 -2.93 10.88
CA ALA A 441 14.14 -2.23 11.88
C ALA A 441 13.13 -1.24 11.26
N VAL A 442 13.51 -0.59 10.16
CA VAL A 442 12.62 0.30 9.39
C VAL A 442 11.57 -0.54 8.68
N LEU A 443 12.00 -1.58 7.95
CA LEU A 443 11.11 -2.52 7.27
C LEU A 443 10.08 -3.12 8.24
N ALA A 444 10.52 -3.54 9.44
CA ALA A 444 9.64 -4.06 10.49
C ALA A 444 8.56 -3.06 10.90
N ALA A 445 8.89 -1.77 11.03
CA ALA A 445 7.91 -0.74 11.39
C ALA A 445 6.85 -0.55 10.29
N TYR A 446 7.26 -0.50 9.02
CA TYR A 446 6.33 -0.43 7.88
C TYR A 446 5.44 -1.67 7.78
N LEU A 447 6.02 -2.87 7.88
CA LEU A 447 5.26 -4.13 7.82
C LEU A 447 4.24 -4.23 8.95
N ARG A 448 4.61 -3.88 10.19
CA ARG A 448 3.68 -3.90 11.33
C ARG A 448 2.54 -2.90 11.15
N ARG A 449 2.81 -1.70 10.63
CA ARG A 449 1.75 -0.73 10.30
C ARG A 449 0.80 -1.30 9.25
N LEU A 450 1.32 -1.83 8.14
CA LEU A 450 0.53 -2.38 7.05
C LEU A 450 -0.28 -3.63 7.48
N GLN A 451 0.28 -4.45 8.37
CA GLN A 451 -0.41 -5.58 9.00
C GLN A 451 -1.53 -5.12 9.94
N ALA A 452 -1.34 -4.01 10.69
CA ALA A 452 -2.35 -3.48 11.60
C ALA A 452 -3.58 -2.91 10.87
N GLU A 453 -3.43 -2.49 9.61
CA GLU A 453 -4.55 -2.08 8.75
C GLU A 453 -5.44 -3.27 8.36
N ASN A 454 -4.90 -4.50 8.31
CA ASN A 454 -5.66 -5.73 8.02
C ASN A 454 -5.12 -6.96 8.82
N PRO A 455 -5.28 -7.00 10.15
CA PRO A 455 -4.55 -7.96 10.99
C PRO A 455 -4.98 -9.41 10.78
N ALA A 456 -6.28 -9.64 10.54
CA ALA A 456 -6.83 -10.97 10.28
C ALA A 456 -6.65 -11.43 8.82
N GLY A 457 -6.36 -10.51 7.89
CA GLY A 457 -6.35 -10.74 6.44
C GLY A 457 -4.98 -10.66 5.78
N THR A 458 -3.91 -10.34 6.53
CA THR A 458 -2.58 -10.10 5.94
C THR A 458 -1.73 -11.39 5.86
N VAL A 459 -1.09 -11.59 4.71
CA VAL A 459 -0.03 -12.59 4.46
C VAL A 459 1.25 -11.86 4.04
N LEU A 460 2.39 -12.34 4.53
CA LEU A 460 3.72 -11.77 4.24
C LEU A 460 4.57 -12.82 3.52
N LEU A 461 5.12 -12.47 2.36
CA LEU A 461 5.85 -13.35 1.44
C LEU A 461 7.21 -12.73 1.04
N ASP A 462 8.14 -13.55 0.55
CA ASP A 462 9.42 -13.07 -0.01
C ASP A 462 9.79 -13.78 -1.32
N ALA A 463 10.24 -13.05 -2.35
CA ALA A 463 10.55 -13.64 -3.65
C ALA A 463 12.01 -14.13 -3.82
N GLY A 464 12.79 -14.28 -2.75
CA GLY A 464 14.10 -14.94 -2.73
C GLY A 464 15.30 -13.99 -2.73
N ASP A 465 16.51 -14.55 -2.73
CA ASP A 465 17.79 -13.85 -2.55
C ASP A 465 17.86 -13.08 -1.21
N LEU A 466 17.63 -13.84 -0.13
CA LEU A 466 17.52 -13.34 1.24
C LEU A 466 18.89 -13.10 1.88
N PHE A 467 19.80 -14.08 1.73
CA PHE A 467 20.91 -14.25 2.66
C PHE A 467 22.18 -13.51 2.26
N GLN A 468 22.68 -13.73 1.05
CA GLN A 468 23.99 -13.22 0.65
C GLN A 468 23.97 -11.71 0.45
N GLY A 469 24.97 -10.97 0.96
CA GLY A 469 25.24 -9.61 0.47
C GLY A 469 25.91 -8.65 1.44
N THR A 470 25.86 -8.88 2.75
CA THR A 470 26.54 -8.06 3.76
C THR A 470 27.36 -8.92 4.70
N MET A 471 28.39 -8.33 5.32
CA MET A 471 29.21 -9.04 6.30
C MET A 471 28.40 -9.58 7.49
N ILE A 472 27.36 -8.85 7.93
CA ILE A 472 26.46 -9.25 9.03
C ILE A 472 25.79 -10.59 8.73
N SER A 473 25.31 -10.75 7.50
CA SER A 473 24.62 -11.97 7.08
C SER A 473 25.60 -13.08 6.68
N ASN A 474 26.60 -12.76 5.85
CA ASN A 474 27.47 -13.75 5.24
C ASN A 474 28.31 -14.52 6.26
N LEU A 475 28.92 -13.84 7.24
CA LEU A 475 29.75 -14.50 8.26
C LEU A 475 28.95 -15.41 9.21
N ALA A 476 27.63 -15.23 9.22
CA ALA A 476 26.69 -16.06 9.96
C ALA A 476 25.87 -16.98 9.05
N PHE A 477 26.24 -17.10 7.76
CA PHE A 477 25.56 -17.91 6.76
C PHE A 477 24.04 -17.67 6.70
N GLY A 478 23.60 -16.41 6.78
CA GLY A 478 22.20 -15.99 6.68
C GLY A 478 21.38 -16.06 7.98
N ARG A 479 21.95 -16.55 9.09
CA ARG A 479 21.21 -16.79 10.33
C ARG A 479 20.50 -15.53 10.91
N PRO A 480 21.10 -14.32 10.90
CA PRO A 480 20.39 -13.11 11.33
C PRO A 480 19.16 -12.76 10.49
N VAL A 481 19.18 -13.05 9.19
CA VAL A 481 18.03 -12.86 8.30
C VAL A 481 16.94 -13.88 8.60
N VAL A 482 17.30 -15.13 8.92
CA VAL A 482 16.34 -16.15 9.40
C VAL A 482 15.64 -15.68 10.69
N GLU A 483 16.39 -15.14 11.66
CA GLU A 483 15.81 -14.60 12.89
C GLU A 483 14.86 -13.43 12.61
N GLN A 484 15.23 -12.51 11.71
CA GLN A 484 14.37 -11.41 11.26
C GLN A 484 13.06 -11.92 10.65
N MET A 485 13.14 -12.84 9.68
CA MET A 485 11.96 -13.36 8.98
C MET A 485 11.02 -14.08 9.93
N ASN A 486 11.56 -14.87 10.86
CA ASN A 486 10.80 -15.56 11.89
C ASN A 486 10.09 -14.57 12.84
N ALA A 487 10.74 -13.47 13.19
CA ALA A 487 10.16 -12.41 14.04
C ALA A 487 9.07 -11.62 13.31
N LEU A 488 9.16 -11.45 11.99
CA LEU A 488 8.17 -10.74 11.17
C LEU A 488 6.99 -11.60 10.70
N GLY A 489 7.12 -12.92 10.79
CA GLY A 489 6.04 -13.86 10.47
C GLY A 489 5.83 -14.08 8.97
N TYR A 490 6.91 -14.17 8.20
CA TYR A 490 6.84 -14.59 6.80
C TYR A 490 6.19 -15.97 6.68
N SER A 491 5.19 -16.08 5.80
CA SER A 491 4.40 -17.29 5.62
C SER A 491 5.02 -18.24 4.58
N ALA A 492 5.64 -17.68 3.54
CA ALA A 492 6.34 -18.44 2.51
C ALA A 492 7.38 -17.55 1.81
N TRP A 493 8.34 -18.19 1.14
CA TRP A 493 9.36 -17.51 0.37
C TRP A 493 9.83 -18.38 -0.81
N ALA A 494 10.21 -17.77 -1.93
CA ALA A 494 10.80 -18.47 -3.07
C ALA A 494 12.30 -18.66 -2.87
N ILE A 495 12.85 -19.79 -3.32
CA ILE A 495 14.29 -20.04 -3.29
C ILE A 495 14.94 -19.36 -4.50
N GLY A 496 15.71 -18.30 -4.26
CA GLY A 496 16.52 -17.59 -5.24
C GLY A 496 17.86 -18.28 -5.52
N ASN A 497 18.68 -17.64 -6.36
CA ASN A 497 19.99 -18.18 -6.73
C ASN A 497 21.02 -18.05 -5.60
N HIS A 498 20.98 -16.96 -4.83
CA HIS A 498 21.97 -16.70 -3.78
C HIS A 498 21.76 -17.53 -2.51
N GLU A 499 20.63 -18.23 -2.41
CA GLU A 499 20.43 -19.25 -1.40
C GLU A 499 21.41 -20.42 -1.51
N PHE A 500 21.95 -20.67 -2.71
CA PHE A 500 22.88 -21.77 -2.98
C PHE A 500 24.36 -21.39 -2.81
N ASP A 501 24.69 -20.13 -2.48
CA ASP A 501 26.09 -19.64 -2.48
C ASP A 501 26.99 -20.37 -1.47
N TRP A 502 26.42 -20.96 -0.42
CA TRP A 502 27.12 -21.77 0.58
C TRP A 502 26.83 -23.27 0.47
N GLY A 503 26.33 -23.71 -0.69
CA GLY A 503 25.98 -25.09 -0.99
C GLY A 503 24.64 -25.56 -0.39
N PRO A 504 24.14 -26.72 -0.84
CA PRO A 504 22.81 -27.23 -0.49
C PRO A 504 22.64 -27.56 0.98
N ASP A 505 23.68 -28.05 1.65
CA ASP A 505 23.61 -28.42 3.07
C ASP A 505 23.35 -27.20 3.97
N THR A 506 23.97 -26.08 3.62
CA THR A 506 23.75 -24.80 4.32
C THR A 506 22.33 -24.29 4.05
N LEU A 507 21.88 -24.34 2.80
CA LEU A 507 20.53 -23.96 2.43
C LEU A 507 19.49 -24.79 3.17
N GLU A 508 19.59 -26.12 3.14
CA GLU A 508 18.67 -27.01 3.84
C GLU A 508 18.62 -26.69 5.35
N ARG A 509 19.77 -26.38 5.97
CA ARG A 509 19.82 -25.96 7.37
C ARG A 509 19.01 -24.67 7.60
N ARG A 510 19.14 -23.66 6.74
CA ARG A 510 18.38 -22.41 6.87
C ARG A 510 16.89 -22.61 6.60
N VAL A 511 16.54 -23.46 5.63
CA VAL A 511 15.14 -23.84 5.37
C VAL A 511 14.51 -24.46 6.62
N ARG A 512 15.22 -25.34 7.33
CA ARG A 512 14.73 -25.98 8.56
C ARG A 512 14.60 -25.02 9.75
N GLU A 513 15.34 -23.91 9.76
CA GLU A 513 15.26 -22.88 10.81
C GLU A 513 14.17 -21.83 10.52
N LEU A 514 13.80 -21.63 9.26
CA LEU A 514 12.73 -20.74 8.85
C LEU A 514 11.36 -21.36 9.12
N ARG A 515 10.43 -20.56 9.65
CA ARG A 515 9.04 -20.97 9.88
C ARG A 515 8.18 -20.92 8.62
N GLY A 516 8.51 -20.02 7.70
CA GLY A 516 7.82 -19.88 6.41
C GLY A 516 8.21 -20.99 5.44
N ALA A 517 7.26 -21.40 4.59
CA ALA A 517 7.51 -22.45 3.59
C ALA A 517 8.53 -22.00 2.52
N ALA A 518 9.59 -22.77 2.32
CA ALA A 518 10.54 -22.60 1.22
C ALA A 518 9.97 -23.21 -0.06
N LEU A 519 9.79 -22.38 -1.09
CA LEU A 519 9.10 -22.75 -2.32
C LEU A 519 10.06 -22.81 -3.52
N GLY A 520 9.99 -23.90 -4.27
CA GLY A 520 10.82 -24.19 -5.45
C GLY A 520 10.16 -25.28 -6.28
N ALA A 521 9.04 -24.96 -6.94
CA ALA A 521 8.23 -25.94 -7.64
C ALA A 521 8.96 -26.61 -8.81
N ASN A 522 9.89 -25.90 -9.45
CA ASN A 522 10.73 -26.36 -10.56
C ASN A 522 12.11 -26.90 -10.14
N LEU A 523 12.42 -26.98 -8.84
CA LEU A 523 13.67 -27.57 -8.35
C LEU A 523 13.59 -29.10 -8.31
N ARG A 524 14.62 -29.78 -8.82
CA ARG A 524 14.75 -31.25 -8.79
C ARG A 524 16.15 -31.66 -8.39
N GLU A 525 16.27 -32.76 -7.65
CA GLU A 525 17.53 -33.47 -7.47
C GLU A 525 17.83 -34.29 -8.71
N ARG A 526 19.05 -34.17 -9.25
CA ARG A 526 19.49 -34.91 -10.44
C ARG A 526 19.48 -36.42 -10.23
N SER A 527 19.79 -36.88 -9.02
CA SER A 527 19.87 -38.31 -8.68
C SER A 527 18.51 -39.00 -8.66
N THR A 528 17.45 -38.28 -8.29
CA THR A 528 16.10 -38.88 -8.11
C THR A 528 15.08 -38.36 -9.11
N GLY A 529 15.33 -37.24 -9.76
CA GLY A 529 14.35 -36.52 -10.58
C GLY A 529 13.18 -35.95 -9.78
N ARG A 530 13.26 -35.95 -8.44
CA ARG A 530 12.20 -35.46 -7.53
C ARG A 530 12.60 -34.13 -6.91
N ARG A 531 11.62 -33.37 -6.43
CA ARG A 531 11.89 -32.16 -5.63
C ARG A 531 12.57 -32.59 -4.31
N PRO A 532 13.60 -31.85 -3.84
CA PRO A 532 14.19 -32.08 -2.53
C PRO A 532 13.13 -32.06 -1.42
N SER A 533 13.24 -32.93 -0.42
CA SER A 533 12.23 -33.07 0.64
C SER A 533 12.07 -31.83 1.52
N TRP A 534 13.09 -30.98 1.57
CA TRP A 534 13.07 -29.70 2.29
C TRP A 534 12.42 -28.56 1.50
N ALA A 535 12.17 -28.72 0.20
CA ALA A 535 11.51 -27.72 -0.65
C ALA A 535 10.07 -28.12 -0.98
N ARG A 536 9.18 -27.13 -1.17
CA ARG A 536 7.77 -27.34 -1.52
C ARG A 536 7.45 -26.73 -2.88
N ALA A 537 6.38 -27.21 -3.54
CA ALA A 537 5.88 -26.56 -4.75
C ALA A 537 5.13 -25.30 -4.38
N ASP A 538 4.28 -25.47 -3.37
CA ASP A 538 3.29 -24.51 -2.96
C ASP A 538 3.01 -24.66 -1.46
N THR A 539 2.27 -23.68 -0.95
CA THR A 539 1.63 -23.73 0.36
C THR A 539 0.29 -23.02 0.32
N VAL A 540 -0.63 -23.37 1.22
CA VAL A 540 -1.93 -22.72 1.36
C VAL A 540 -2.02 -22.03 2.73
N VAL A 541 -2.12 -20.70 2.71
CA VAL A 541 -2.29 -19.87 3.91
C VAL A 541 -3.77 -19.50 4.03
N ARG A 542 -4.32 -19.61 5.24
CA ARG A 542 -5.73 -19.27 5.53
C ARG A 542 -5.82 -17.92 6.22
N ARG A 543 -6.66 -17.04 5.68
CA ARG A 543 -6.95 -15.71 6.25
C ARG A 543 -8.41 -15.37 6.04
N ARG A 544 -9.13 -15.00 7.10
CA ARG A 544 -10.57 -14.65 7.04
C ARG A 544 -11.42 -15.72 6.31
N GLY A 545 -11.08 -17.00 6.45
CA GLY A 545 -11.77 -18.11 5.76
C GLY A 545 -11.39 -18.33 4.30
N VAL A 546 -10.51 -17.48 3.75
CA VAL A 546 -9.99 -17.55 2.38
C VAL A 546 -8.74 -18.42 2.34
N ARG A 547 -8.67 -19.33 1.36
CA ARG A 547 -7.51 -20.16 1.04
C ARG A 547 -6.64 -19.46 0.00
N ILE A 548 -5.50 -18.96 0.45
CA ILE A 548 -4.50 -18.28 -0.37
C ILE A 548 -3.40 -19.28 -0.68
N ALA A 549 -3.41 -19.84 -1.89
CA ALA A 549 -2.32 -20.68 -2.36
C ALA A 549 -1.18 -19.83 -2.90
N VAL A 550 0.04 -20.19 -2.55
CA VAL A 550 1.28 -19.56 -3.02
C VAL A 550 2.11 -20.64 -3.68
N LEU A 551 2.26 -20.60 -5.00
CA LEU A 551 3.23 -21.43 -5.72
C LEU A 551 4.54 -20.68 -5.82
N GLY A 552 5.67 -21.37 -5.70
CA GLY A 552 6.98 -20.72 -5.81
C GLY A 552 7.87 -21.31 -6.89
N LEU A 553 8.69 -20.46 -7.52
CA LEU A 553 9.57 -20.83 -8.63
C LEU A 553 10.99 -20.32 -8.39
N CYS A 554 11.96 -21.21 -8.49
CA CYS A 554 13.37 -20.84 -8.59
C CYS A 554 13.66 -20.29 -9.99
N ASN A 555 14.68 -19.44 -10.11
CA ASN A 555 15.16 -19.01 -11.43
C ASN A 555 15.73 -20.22 -12.21
N PRO A 556 15.22 -20.55 -13.43
CA PRO A 556 15.78 -21.64 -14.23
C PRO A 556 17.26 -21.46 -14.60
N LYS A 557 17.74 -20.20 -14.61
CA LYS A 557 19.12 -19.82 -14.94
C LYS A 557 20.08 -19.92 -13.76
N THR A 558 19.63 -20.37 -12.57
CA THR A 558 20.48 -20.52 -11.37
C THR A 558 21.83 -21.21 -11.63
N PRO A 559 21.94 -22.27 -12.47
CA PRO A 559 23.24 -22.89 -12.77
C PRO A 559 24.31 -21.95 -13.35
N THR A 560 23.91 -20.81 -13.90
CA THR A 560 24.81 -19.76 -14.41
C THR A 560 24.83 -18.49 -13.56
N LEU A 561 24.06 -18.44 -12.45
CA LEU A 561 23.91 -17.27 -11.58
C LEU A 561 24.58 -17.46 -10.20
N THR A 562 24.94 -18.69 -9.85
CA THR A 562 25.80 -19.02 -8.70
C THR A 562 26.95 -19.92 -9.16
N LEU A 563 27.83 -20.32 -8.25
CA LEU A 563 28.91 -21.26 -8.54
C LEU A 563 28.32 -22.61 -8.97
N ALA A 564 28.66 -23.06 -10.19
CA ALA A 564 28.09 -24.28 -10.78
C ALA A 564 28.22 -25.51 -9.87
N ARG A 565 29.34 -25.63 -9.14
CA ARG A 565 29.58 -26.71 -8.17
C ARG A 565 28.53 -26.77 -7.05
N ASN A 566 27.98 -25.63 -6.63
CA ASN A 566 27.01 -25.55 -5.55
C ASN A 566 25.63 -26.09 -5.96
N VAL A 567 25.36 -26.20 -7.26
CA VAL A 567 24.06 -26.62 -7.79
C VAL A 567 24.16 -27.82 -8.74
N ALA A 568 25.33 -28.45 -8.84
CA ALA A 568 25.58 -29.59 -9.74
C ALA A 568 24.64 -30.79 -9.48
N SER A 569 24.21 -30.97 -8.23
CA SER A 569 23.26 -32.00 -7.81
C SER A 569 21.80 -31.71 -8.17
N PHE A 570 21.49 -30.55 -8.73
CA PHE A 570 20.12 -30.16 -9.07
C PHE A 570 19.91 -29.91 -10.57
N THR A 571 18.65 -29.94 -10.96
CA THR A 571 18.13 -29.36 -12.20
C THR A 571 16.98 -28.41 -11.88
N PHE A 572 16.77 -27.45 -12.78
CA PHE A 572 15.73 -26.44 -12.67
C PHE A 572 14.84 -26.55 -13.91
N ASP A 573 13.63 -27.05 -13.73
CA ASP A 573 12.67 -27.25 -14.80
C ASP A 573 12.15 -25.91 -15.34
N ASP A 574 11.50 -25.94 -16.51
CA ASP A 574 10.82 -24.78 -17.10
C ASP A 574 9.78 -24.19 -16.13
N ASP A 575 9.91 -22.89 -15.87
CA ASP A 575 9.11 -22.19 -14.88
C ASP A 575 7.65 -21.99 -15.34
N SER A 576 7.40 -21.71 -16.63
CA SER A 576 6.07 -21.53 -17.21
C SER A 576 5.25 -22.82 -17.19
N ALA A 577 5.82 -23.92 -17.68
CA ALA A 577 5.16 -25.23 -17.70
C ALA A 577 4.90 -25.75 -16.28
N THR A 578 5.86 -25.53 -15.37
CA THR A 578 5.69 -25.88 -13.95
C THR A 578 4.57 -25.04 -13.31
N ALA A 579 4.57 -23.72 -13.52
CA ALA A 579 3.55 -22.83 -12.98
C ALA A 579 2.14 -23.21 -13.47
N ALA A 580 1.98 -23.45 -14.77
CA ALA A 580 0.70 -23.87 -15.34
C ALA A 580 0.18 -25.18 -14.73
N THR A 581 1.08 -26.14 -14.50
CA THR A 581 0.75 -27.42 -13.87
C THR A 581 0.28 -27.23 -12.42
N VAL A 582 1.05 -26.49 -11.62
CA VAL A 582 0.78 -26.28 -10.20
C VAL A 582 -0.46 -25.41 -10.00
N ALA A 583 -0.56 -24.27 -10.69
CA ALA A 583 -1.73 -23.40 -10.63
C ALA A 583 -3.01 -24.13 -11.07
N GLY A 584 -2.93 -24.91 -12.15
CA GLY A 584 -4.04 -25.73 -12.61
C GLY A 584 -4.49 -26.77 -11.58
N ALA A 585 -3.55 -27.42 -10.88
CA ALA A 585 -3.88 -28.38 -9.82
C ALA A 585 -4.55 -27.71 -8.61
N LEU A 586 -4.05 -26.54 -8.19
CA LEU A 586 -4.61 -25.74 -7.09
C LEU A 586 -6.06 -25.30 -7.40
N ARG A 587 -6.33 -24.89 -8.65
CA ARG A 587 -7.67 -24.51 -9.10
C ARG A 587 -8.64 -25.68 -9.23
N ARG A 588 -8.26 -26.75 -9.94
CA ARG A 588 -9.16 -27.90 -10.19
C ARG A 588 -9.62 -28.60 -8.91
N GLY A 589 -8.82 -28.57 -7.86
CA GLY A 589 -9.18 -29.18 -6.58
C GLY A 589 -10.03 -28.28 -5.67
N ASN A 590 -10.44 -27.07 -6.10
CA ASN A 590 -11.00 -26.04 -5.23
C ASN A 590 -10.16 -25.85 -3.94
N GLN A 591 -8.84 -26.00 -4.05
CA GLN A 591 -7.90 -25.93 -2.94
C GLN A 591 -7.49 -24.48 -2.62
N ALA A 592 -7.81 -23.56 -3.54
CA ALA A 592 -7.42 -22.16 -3.49
C ALA A 592 -8.56 -21.26 -3.96
N ASP A 593 -8.87 -20.24 -3.17
CA ASP A 593 -9.73 -19.12 -3.59
C ASP A 593 -8.90 -18.05 -4.29
N VAL A 594 -7.62 -17.92 -3.89
CA VAL A 594 -6.60 -17.04 -4.49
C VAL A 594 -5.35 -17.85 -4.80
N VAL A 595 -4.73 -17.65 -5.95
CA VAL A 595 -3.44 -18.24 -6.33
C VAL A 595 -2.42 -17.13 -6.60
N ILE A 596 -1.31 -17.15 -5.87
CA ILE A 596 -0.20 -16.22 -5.98
C ILE A 596 1.00 -16.96 -6.57
N GLY A 597 1.60 -16.39 -7.62
CA GLY A 597 2.90 -16.80 -8.13
C GLY A 597 4.02 -16.02 -7.46
N LEU A 598 4.89 -16.72 -6.72
CA LEU A 598 6.05 -16.16 -6.04
C LEU A 598 7.31 -16.67 -6.75
N ALA A 599 7.86 -15.91 -7.69
CA ALA A 599 8.96 -16.37 -8.51
C ALA A 599 10.22 -15.54 -8.27
N HIS A 600 11.37 -16.19 -8.16
CA HIS A 600 12.63 -15.48 -8.25
C HIS A 600 12.97 -15.18 -9.72
N ALA A 601 12.14 -14.34 -10.36
CA ALA A 601 12.18 -14.04 -11.77
C ALA A 601 12.21 -12.52 -12.02
N PRO A 602 13.06 -12.05 -12.95
CA PRO A 602 13.21 -10.63 -13.24
C PRO A 602 12.04 -10.05 -14.07
N ALA A 603 11.81 -8.76 -13.89
CA ALA A 603 11.08 -7.90 -14.80
C ALA A 603 11.64 -6.48 -14.80
N THR A 604 11.24 -5.68 -15.77
CA THR A 604 11.45 -4.22 -15.82
C THR A 604 10.13 -3.55 -16.20
N MET A 605 10.01 -2.26 -15.94
CA MET A 605 8.88 -1.45 -16.35
C MET A 605 9.40 -0.16 -16.99
N ASP A 606 8.96 0.15 -18.20
CA ASP A 606 9.34 1.39 -18.87
C ASP A 606 8.49 2.57 -18.40
N SER A 607 8.83 3.78 -18.87
CA SER A 607 8.13 5.02 -18.49
C SER A 607 6.67 5.08 -18.94
N THR A 608 6.24 4.20 -19.84
CA THR A 608 4.83 4.06 -20.26
C THR A 608 4.03 3.11 -19.37
N GLY A 609 4.70 2.46 -18.39
CA GLY A 609 4.11 1.46 -17.52
C GLY A 609 4.10 0.04 -18.11
N ARG A 610 4.72 -0.18 -19.28
CA ARG A 610 4.78 -1.51 -19.89
C ARG A 610 5.80 -2.38 -19.17
N VAL A 611 5.34 -3.53 -18.70
CA VAL A 611 6.17 -4.52 -18.00
C VAL A 611 6.75 -5.52 -18.99
N SER A 612 8.03 -5.86 -18.86
CA SER A 612 8.72 -6.85 -19.67
C SER A 612 9.63 -7.75 -18.83
N GLY A 613 10.10 -8.87 -19.39
CA GLY A 613 10.97 -9.84 -18.71
C GLY A 613 10.29 -11.17 -18.38
N ASP A 614 11.01 -12.04 -17.66
CA ASP A 614 10.58 -13.41 -17.37
C ASP A 614 9.31 -13.45 -16.50
N LEU A 615 9.16 -12.53 -15.54
CA LEU A 615 7.95 -12.43 -14.73
C LEU A 615 6.74 -11.94 -15.54
N ALA A 616 6.94 -11.07 -16.54
CA ALA A 616 5.88 -10.66 -17.47
C ALA A 616 5.40 -11.85 -18.32
N ARG A 617 6.32 -12.70 -18.78
CA ARG A 617 5.98 -13.97 -19.45
C ARG A 617 5.16 -14.89 -18.54
N LEU A 618 5.56 -15.04 -17.27
CA LEU A 618 4.83 -15.85 -16.29
C LEU A 618 3.40 -15.32 -16.01
N ALA A 619 3.18 -14.01 -16.12
CA ALA A 619 1.86 -13.41 -15.95
C ALA A 619 0.79 -13.88 -16.96
N HIS A 620 1.20 -14.52 -18.06
CA HIS A 620 0.29 -15.17 -19.01
C HIS A 620 -0.18 -16.57 -18.56
N VAL A 621 0.38 -17.13 -17.48
CA VAL A 621 -0.05 -18.43 -16.94
C VAL A 621 -1.45 -18.29 -16.35
N ALA A 622 -2.40 -19.03 -16.92
CA ALA A 622 -3.78 -19.02 -16.49
C ALA A 622 -3.94 -19.52 -15.04
N GLY A 623 -4.89 -18.92 -14.32
CA GLY A 623 -5.28 -19.35 -12.97
C GLY A 623 -4.45 -18.74 -11.83
N VAL A 624 -3.51 -17.84 -12.11
CA VAL A 624 -2.76 -17.05 -11.12
C VAL A 624 -3.34 -15.63 -11.03
N ASP A 625 -3.62 -15.14 -9.82
CA ASP A 625 -4.27 -13.83 -9.60
C ASP A 625 -3.26 -12.69 -9.36
N LEU A 626 -2.02 -13.01 -8.99
CA LEU A 626 -0.97 -12.07 -8.62
C LEU A 626 0.41 -12.70 -8.84
N TRP A 627 1.33 -11.97 -9.47
CA TRP A 627 2.73 -12.34 -9.59
C TRP A 627 3.64 -11.40 -8.81
N LEU A 628 4.48 -12.00 -7.97
CA LEU A 628 5.51 -11.35 -7.17
C LEU A 628 6.88 -11.88 -7.61
N GLY A 629 7.77 -10.97 -7.98
CA GLY A 629 9.09 -11.27 -8.52
C GLY A 629 10.26 -10.76 -7.71
N GLY A 630 11.46 -11.02 -8.23
CA GLY A 630 12.75 -10.67 -7.65
C GLY A 630 13.86 -10.64 -8.71
N HIS A 631 15.12 -10.86 -8.31
CA HIS A 631 16.30 -11.04 -9.15
C HIS A 631 16.81 -9.79 -9.89
N SER A 632 15.91 -9.00 -10.50
CA SER A 632 16.30 -7.78 -11.23
C SER A 632 16.59 -6.58 -10.34
N HIS A 633 16.12 -6.62 -9.09
CA HIS A 633 16.15 -5.50 -8.11
C HIS A 633 15.41 -4.25 -8.59
N THR A 634 14.56 -4.37 -9.60
CA THR A 634 13.79 -3.25 -10.17
C THR A 634 12.55 -2.97 -9.34
N ARG A 635 12.04 -1.74 -9.41
CA ARG A 635 10.71 -1.42 -8.90
C ARG A 635 9.68 -1.57 -10.02
N VAL A 636 8.84 -2.60 -9.92
CA VAL A 636 7.76 -2.88 -10.86
C VAL A 636 6.44 -2.88 -10.11
N ALA A 637 5.47 -2.15 -10.63
CA ALA A 637 4.08 -2.15 -10.17
C ALA A 637 3.15 -1.91 -11.36
N GLY A 638 2.92 -2.97 -12.12
CA GLY A 638 2.14 -2.92 -13.35
C GLY A 638 1.18 -4.09 -13.47
N GLU A 639 0.56 -4.21 -14.64
CA GLU A 639 -0.36 -5.27 -14.97
C GLU A 639 0.01 -5.87 -16.33
N VAL A 640 -0.03 -7.20 -16.43
CA VAL A 640 0.20 -7.94 -17.68
C VAL A 640 -0.97 -8.88 -17.90
N ALA A 641 -1.62 -8.78 -19.06
CA ALA A 641 -2.79 -9.60 -19.42
C ALA A 641 -3.89 -9.62 -18.33
N GLY A 642 -4.14 -8.50 -17.67
CA GLY A 642 -5.13 -8.44 -16.60
C GLY A 642 -4.63 -8.97 -15.26
N THR A 643 -3.34 -9.26 -15.07
CA THR A 643 -2.78 -9.80 -13.81
C THR A 643 -1.74 -8.85 -13.23
N PRO A 644 -1.86 -8.42 -11.95
CA PRO A 644 -0.85 -7.59 -11.31
C PRO A 644 0.51 -8.27 -11.24
N VAL A 645 1.56 -7.51 -11.52
CA VAL A 645 2.97 -7.94 -11.52
C VAL A 645 3.78 -6.94 -10.70
N LEU A 646 4.47 -7.41 -9.65
CA LEU A 646 5.22 -6.55 -8.75
C LEU A 646 6.62 -7.08 -8.42
N ILE A 647 7.58 -6.16 -8.36
CA ILE A 647 8.91 -6.34 -7.78
C ILE A 647 9.19 -5.09 -6.92
N PRO A 648 9.38 -5.21 -5.61
CA PRO A 648 9.53 -4.05 -4.72
C PRO A 648 10.97 -3.50 -4.65
N GLY A 649 11.79 -3.69 -5.68
CA GLY A 649 13.22 -3.35 -5.63
C GLY A 649 14.02 -4.43 -4.92
N ALA A 650 14.90 -4.04 -3.99
CA ALA A 650 15.77 -4.95 -3.24
C ALA A 650 16.12 -4.38 -1.85
N ARG A 651 16.81 -5.16 -1.01
CA ARG A 651 17.39 -4.69 0.27
C ARG A 651 16.37 -4.09 1.25
N GLY A 652 15.11 -4.51 1.11
CA GLY A 652 14.00 -4.04 1.93
C GLY A 652 13.69 -2.55 1.76
N GLU A 653 14.04 -1.93 0.63
CA GLU A 653 13.81 -0.50 0.37
C GLU A 653 12.35 -0.15 0.02
N ALA A 654 11.55 -1.17 -0.35
CA ALA A 654 10.11 -1.07 -0.50
C ALA A 654 9.43 -2.40 -0.16
N VAL A 655 8.11 -2.34 -0.03
CA VAL A 655 7.21 -3.49 0.15
C VAL A 655 6.16 -3.46 -0.94
N ALA A 656 5.93 -4.59 -1.61
CA ALA A 656 4.79 -4.75 -2.50
C ALA A 656 3.53 -4.94 -1.64
N VAL A 657 2.50 -4.11 -1.86
CA VAL A 657 1.23 -4.13 -1.13
C VAL A 657 0.11 -4.42 -2.13
N CYS A 658 -0.53 -5.58 -1.99
CA CYS A 658 -1.67 -5.97 -2.82
C CYS A 658 -2.89 -6.27 -1.94
N ASP A 659 -3.98 -5.54 -2.15
CA ASP A 659 -5.27 -5.83 -1.53
C ASP A 659 -6.15 -6.55 -2.54
N LEU A 660 -6.63 -7.74 -2.16
CA LEU A 660 -7.46 -8.61 -2.98
C LEU A 660 -8.79 -8.82 -2.27
N VAL A 661 -9.89 -8.41 -2.90
CA VAL A 661 -11.24 -8.75 -2.44
C VAL A 661 -11.64 -10.05 -3.12
N VAL A 662 -12.05 -11.03 -2.32
CA VAL A 662 -12.26 -12.39 -2.78
C VAL A 662 -13.74 -12.75 -2.73
N ASP A 663 -14.20 -13.53 -3.70
CA ASP A 663 -15.46 -14.26 -3.66
C ASP A 663 -15.14 -15.75 -3.42
N PRO A 664 -15.09 -16.22 -2.16
CA PRO A 664 -14.74 -17.61 -1.85
C PRO A 664 -15.80 -18.62 -2.29
N VAL A 665 -17.04 -18.18 -2.54
CA VAL A 665 -18.11 -19.02 -3.09
C VAL A 665 -17.82 -19.37 -4.56
N ARG A 666 -17.22 -18.43 -5.29
CA ARG A 666 -16.85 -18.61 -6.71
C ARG A 666 -15.36 -18.85 -6.93
N HIS A 667 -14.58 -19.03 -5.86
CA HIS A 667 -13.13 -19.25 -5.87
C HIS A 667 -12.34 -18.26 -6.76
N ARG A 668 -12.67 -16.96 -6.69
CA ARG A 668 -12.04 -15.92 -7.53
C ARG A 668 -11.81 -14.61 -6.80
N VAL A 669 -10.79 -13.87 -7.24
CA VAL A 669 -10.60 -12.45 -6.89
C VAL A 669 -11.58 -11.59 -7.70
N VAL A 670 -12.25 -10.64 -7.05
CA VAL A 670 -13.28 -9.77 -7.66
C VAL A 670 -12.89 -8.30 -7.66
N GLU A 671 -12.02 -7.85 -6.76
CA GLU A 671 -11.40 -6.53 -6.81
C GLU A 671 -9.92 -6.66 -6.42
N ARG A 672 -9.08 -5.79 -6.98
CA ARG A 672 -7.64 -5.78 -6.73
C ARG A 672 -7.09 -4.37 -6.74
N SER A 673 -6.13 -4.11 -5.87
CA SER A 673 -5.29 -2.91 -5.93
C SER A 673 -3.88 -3.26 -5.53
N ALA A 674 -2.88 -2.78 -6.28
CA ALA A 674 -1.48 -3.09 -6.05
C ALA A 674 -0.64 -1.81 -6.09
N ARG A 675 0.35 -1.71 -5.22
CA ARG A 675 1.26 -0.56 -5.11
C ARG A 675 2.56 -0.94 -4.42
N LEU A 676 3.57 -0.09 -4.55
CA LEU A 676 4.79 -0.17 -3.74
C LEU A 676 4.73 0.83 -2.59
N GLU A 677 5.11 0.37 -1.40
CA GLU A 677 5.34 1.23 -0.23
C GLU A 677 6.85 1.38 -0.03
N ILE A 678 7.41 2.56 -0.32
CA ILE A 678 8.83 2.82 -0.10
C ILE A 678 9.09 2.97 1.41
N THR A 679 10.12 2.28 1.92
CA THR A 679 10.45 2.26 3.34
C THR A 679 11.47 3.33 3.70
N TRP A 680 11.00 4.57 3.82
CA TRP A 680 11.83 5.72 4.19
C TRP A 680 12.22 5.64 5.66
N ALA A 681 13.53 5.52 5.94
CA ALA A 681 14.05 5.41 7.31
C ALA A 681 13.85 6.70 8.12
N ASN A 682 13.83 7.85 7.44
CA ASN A 682 13.60 9.17 8.04
C ASN A 682 12.12 9.52 8.28
N ARG A 683 11.17 8.65 7.89
CA ARG A 683 9.71 8.90 8.03
C ARG A 683 8.99 7.95 8.98
N VAL A 684 9.73 7.11 9.69
CA VAL A 684 9.16 6.14 10.64
C VAL A 684 10.06 6.03 11.87
N ILE A 685 9.47 5.68 13.01
CA ILE A 685 10.22 5.23 14.17
C ILE A 685 10.57 3.74 13.94
N PRO A 686 11.85 3.34 13.89
CA PRO A 686 12.24 1.95 13.70
C PRO A 686 11.71 1.04 14.82
N ASP A 687 11.36 -0.21 14.47
CA ASP A 687 10.88 -1.20 15.44
C ASP A 687 11.99 -1.55 16.45
N SER A 688 11.75 -1.32 17.73
CA SER A 688 12.78 -1.45 18.78
C SER A 688 13.22 -2.90 19.01
N ALA A 689 12.31 -3.86 18.91
CA ALA A 689 12.63 -5.28 19.07
C ALA A 689 13.51 -5.77 17.91
N MET A 690 13.19 -5.37 16.68
CA MET A 690 14.00 -5.67 15.50
C MET A 690 15.35 -4.92 15.55
N ALA A 691 15.38 -3.66 15.99
CA ALA A 691 16.62 -2.92 16.17
C ALA A 691 17.57 -3.62 17.15
N ALA A 692 17.06 -4.19 18.24
CA ALA A 692 17.86 -4.97 19.18
C ALA A 692 18.42 -6.27 18.57
N LEU A 693 17.67 -6.92 17.67
CA LEU A 693 18.15 -8.08 16.90
C LEU A 693 19.28 -7.68 15.95
N VAL A 694 19.07 -6.61 15.19
CA VAL A 694 20.08 -6.05 14.27
C VAL A 694 21.37 -5.69 15.02
N GLU A 695 21.26 -5.04 16.18
CA GLU A 695 22.43 -4.63 16.96
C GLU A 695 23.24 -5.83 17.47
N ARG A 696 22.58 -6.90 17.92
CA ARG A 696 23.28 -8.14 18.31
C ARG A 696 24.04 -8.75 17.12
N ALA A 697 23.41 -8.81 15.96
CA ALA A 697 24.04 -9.34 14.74
C ALA A 697 25.22 -8.45 14.31
N ARG A 698 25.05 -7.13 14.30
CA ARG A 698 26.09 -6.15 13.97
C ARG A 698 27.27 -6.22 14.92
N ALA A 699 27.04 -6.31 16.23
CA ALA A 699 28.10 -6.38 17.23
C ALA A 699 29.05 -7.58 17.01
N SER A 700 28.53 -8.70 16.51
CA SER A 700 29.34 -9.91 16.25
C SER A 700 30.39 -9.74 15.15
N VAL A 701 30.21 -8.78 14.24
CA VAL A 701 31.12 -8.52 13.12
C VAL A 701 31.83 -7.16 13.21
N ALA A 702 31.43 -6.30 14.16
CA ALA A 702 31.88 -4.91 14.24
C ALA A 702 33.41 -4.74 14.27
N ALA A 703 34.11 -5.55 15.07
CA ALA A 703 35.57 -5.49 15.16
C ALA A 703 36.26 -5.83 13.83
N ARG A 704 35.76 -6.85 13.11
CA ARG A 704 36.28 -7.23 11.80
C ARG A 704 35.93 -6.20 10.73
N ALA A 705 34.71 -5.66 10.74
CA ALA A 705 34.26 -4.65 9.79
C ALA A 705 35.04 -3.33 9.92
N ALA A 706 35.45 -2.96 11.13
CA ALA A 706 36.18 -1.74 11.43
C ALA A 706 37.71 -1.86 11.21
N GLU A 707 38.24 -3.05 10.92
CA GLU A 707 39.66 -3.27 10.68
C GLU A 707 40.17 -2.33 9.56
N PRO A 708 41.16 -1.44 9.82
CA PRO A 708 41.71 -0.58 8.80
C PRO A 708 42.44 -1.40 7.73
N VAL A 709 42.10 -1.15 6.46
CA VAL A 709 42.80 -1.76 5.31
C VAL A 709 43.71 -0.74 4.66
N GLY A 710 43.27 0.51 4.53
CA GLY A 710 44.08 1.55 3.92
C GLY A 710 43.30 2.83 3.68
N ARG A 711 43.63 3.55 2.60
CA ARG A 711 42.89 4.75 2.17
C ARG A 711 42.94 4.94 0.66
N SER A 712 41.94 5.62 0.11
CA SER A 712 41.96 6.11 -1.28
C SER A 712 41.87 7.63 -1.35
N SER A 713 42.54 8.24 -2.33
CA SER A 713 42.42 9.67 -2.65
C SER A 713 41.11 10.01 -3.34
N ARG A 714 40.47 9.04 -3.99
CA ARG A 714 39.25 9.21 -4.80
C ARG A 714 38.18 8.21 -4.42
N ARG A 715 36.96 8.48 -4.86
CA ARG A 715 35.86 7.51 -4.77
C ARG A 715 36.07 6.43 -5.82
N LEU A 716 35.98 5.16 -5.41
CA LEU A 716 35.97 4.02 -6.31
C LEU A 716 34.52 3.65 -6.60
N SER A 717 34.06 3.95 -7.81
CA SER A 717 32.68 3.73 -8.23
C SER A 717 32.56 2.46 -9.06
N ARG A 718 31.37 1.89 -9.03
CA ARG A 718 30.93 0.88 -10.00
C ARG A 718 30.25 1.58 -11.17
N SER A 719 30.15 0.89 -12.30
CA SER A 719 29.37 1.36 -13.46
C SER A 719 28.73 0.17 -14.12
N ARG A 720 27.40 0.15 -14.23
CA ARG A 720 26.67 -0.91 -14.96
C ARG A 720 26.68 -0.75 -16.47
N THR A 721 27.15 0.41 -16.96
CA THR A 721 27.03 0.79 -18.37
C THR A 721 28.39 0.98 -19.08
N GLY A 722 29.51 0.73 -18.38
CA GLY A 722 30.85 0.91 -18.94
C GLY A 722 31.97 0.59 -17.95
N GLU A 723 33.12 1.23 -18.15
CA GLU A 723 34.27 1.19 -17.25
C GLU A 723 33.93 1.71 -15.85
N SER A 724 34.60 1.15 -14.83
CA SER A 724 34.44 1.56 -13.45
C SER A 724 35.77 1.52 -12.72
N THR A 725 36.06 2.54 -11.90
CA THR A 725 37.34 2.62 -11.17
C THR A 725 37.52 1.49 -10.17
N LEU A 726 36.43 0.97 -9.61
CA LEU A 726 36.50 -0.25 -8.80
C LEU A 726 36.84 -1.49 -9.65
N GLY A 727 36.26 -1.60 -10.85
CA GLY A 727 36.59 -2.67 -11.79
C GLY A 727 38.04 -2.64 -12.24
N ASP A 728 38.57 -1.45 -12.51
CA ASP A 728 39.98 -1.24 -12.89
C ASP A 728 40.91 -1.67 -11.76
N LEU A 729 40.64 -1.23 -10.51
CA LEU A 729 41.38 -1.68 -9.33
C LEU A 729 41.41 -3.21 -9.23
N VAL A 730 40.24 -3.85 -9.29
CA VAL A 730 40.11 -5.30 -9.10
C VAL A 730 40.86 -6.04 -10.19
N THR A 731 40.64 -5.70 -11.45
CA THR A 731 41.28 -6.38 -12.58
C THR A 731 42.79 -6.17 -12.62
N ASP A 732 43.28 -4.99 -12.23
CA ASP A 732 44.70 -4.71 -12.07
C ASP A 732 45.34 -5.56 -10.97
N VAL A 733 44.67 -5.70 -9.83
CA VAL A 733 45.12 -6.57 -8.74
C VAL A 733 45.19 -8.01 -9.21
N LEU A 734 44.12 -8.52 -9.84
CA LEU A 734 44.07 -9.87 -10.40
C LEU A 734 45.26 -10.14 -11.34
N ARG A 735 45.48 -9.24 -12.31
CA ARG A 735 46.55 -9.36 -13.31
C ARG A 735 47.92 -9.34 -12.67
N ARG A 736 48.20 -8.37 -11.78
CA ARG A 736 49.51 -8.24 -11.11
C ARG A 736 49.79 -9.42 -10.18
N THR A 737 48.82 -9.85 -9.38
CA THR A 737 48.99 -10.96 -8.42
C THR A 737 49.32 -12.28 -9.13
N THR A 738 48.78 -12.51 -10.33
CA THR A 738 48.96 -13.77 -11.06
C THR A 738 50.00 -13.71 -12.18
N GLY A 739 50.48 -12.50 -12.52
CA GLY A 739 51.44 -12.29 -13.61
C GLY A 739 50.89 -12.70 -14.98
N THR A 740 49.60 -12.49 -15.21
CA THR A 740 48.93 -12.80 -16.48
C THR A 740 48.93 -11.61 -17.43
N ASP A 741 48.67 -11.86 -18.72
CA ASP A 741 48.61 -10.81 -19.74
C ASP A 741 47.31 -9.99 -19.62
N VAL A 742 46.18 -10.67 -19.39
CA VAL A 742 44.84 -10.08 -19.35
C VAL A 742 44.13 -10.48 -18.05
N ALA A 743 43.34 -9.58 -17.48
CA ALA A 743 42.38 -9.90 -16.43
C ALA A 743 40.95 -9.52 -16.84
N LEU A 744 39.98 -10.38 -16.52
CA LEU A 744 38.57 -10.19 -16.79
C LEU A 744 37.76 -10.32 -15.49
N GLN A 745 36.84 -9.39 -15.25
CA GLN A 745 35.95 -9.40 -14.09
C GLN A 745 34.52 -9.06 -14.49
N ASN A 746 33.55 -9.86 -14.05
CA ASN A 746 32.14 -9.59 -14.27
C ASN A 746 31.66 -8.49 -13.33
N ASN A 747 30.98 -7.51 -13.88
CA ASN A 747 30.49 -6.35 -13.13
C ASN A 747 29.45 -6.71 -12.05
N GLY A 748 28.71 -7.81 -12.24
CA GLY A 748 27.75 -8.32 -11.26
C GLY A 748 28.36 -8.64 -9.90
N ALA A 749 29.66 -8.96 -9.85
CA ALA A 749 30.41 -9.25 -8.64
C ALA A 749 30.80 -8.00 -7.83
N LEU A 750 30.69 -6.79 -8.40
CA LEU A 750 30.96 -5.52 -7.72
C LEU A 750 29.66 -4.97 -7.10
N ARG A 751 29.59 -4.91 -5.76
CA ARG A 751 28.30 -4.75 -5.05
C ARG A 751 28.10 -3.42 -4.36
N ALA A 752 29.17 -2.70 -4.03
CA ALA A 752 29.14 -1.38 -3.44
C ALA A 752 30.30 -0.52 -3.93
N ASP A 753 30.11 0.81 -3.89
CA ASP A 753 31.15 1.78 -4.15
C ASP A 753 31.98 1.99 -2.87
N MET A 754 33.26 2.34 -2.99
CA MET A 754 34.10 2.73 -1.86
C MET A 754 34.34 4.25 -1.85
N PRO A 755 34.12 4.94 -0.72
CA PRO A 755 34.32 6.38 -0.63
C PRO A 755 35.80 6.76 -0.70
N ALA A 756 36.08 8.02 -1.01
CA ALA A 756 37.40 8.60 -0.78
C ALA A 756 37.69 8.68 0.73
N GLY A 757 38.97 8.56 1.11
CA GLY A 757 39.43 8.58 2.49
C GLY A 757 39.75 7.17 3.02
N PRO A 758 39.65 6.96 4.35
CA PRO A 758 39.94 5.66 4.98
C PRO A 758 39.05 4.53 4.44
N ILE A 759 39.66 3.39 4.17
CA ILE A 759 39.01 2.16 3.73
C ILE A 759 39.13 1.12 4.87
N SER A 760 37.98 0.63 5.33
CA SER A 760 37.92 -0.49 6.28
C SER A 760 37.65 -1.81 5.57
N ARG A 761 37.89 -2.91 6.26
CA ARG A 761 37.61 -4.26 5.76
C ARG A 761 36.14 -4.47 5.44
N GLY A 762 35.24 -3.91 6.24
CA GLY A 762 33.80 -3.93 5.96
C GLY A 762 33.45 -3.30 4.61
N MET A 763 34.10 -2.19 4.23
CA MET A 763 33.88 -1.54 2.93
C MET A 763 34.34 -2.40 1.76
N VAL A 764 35.50 -3.07 1.91
CA VAL A 764 36.00 -4.01 0.89
C VAL A 764 35.06 -5.23 0.79
N TYR A 765 34.54 -5.71 1.91
CA TYR A 765 33.57 -6.80 1.96
C TYR A 765 32.25 -6.42 1.27
N ASP A 766 31.70 -5.24 1.55
CA ASP A 766 30.47 -4.76 0.91
C ASP A 766 30.66 -4.57 -0.61
N ALA A 767 31.87 -4.21 -1.05
CA ALA A 767 32.23 -4.11 -2.46
C ALA A 767 32.38 -5.49 -3.12
N LEU A 768 32.96 -6.47 -2.42
CA LEU A 768 33.35 -7.80 -2.91
C LEU A 768 32.87 -8.92 -1.95
N PRO A 769 31.55 -9.17 -1.83
CA PRO A 769 30.99 -10.03 -0.78
C PRO A 769 31.00 -11.53 -1.13
N PHE A 770 31.50 -11.91 -2.32
CA PHE A 770 31.58 -13.30 -2.74
C PHE A 770 32.93 -13.91 -2.36
N GLU A 771 32.92 -15.16 -1.93
CA GLU A 771 34.14 -15.94 -1.62
C GLU A 771 34.77 -16.52 -2.89
N ASN A 772 34.95 -15.67 -3.92
CA ASN A 772 35.53 -16.10 -5.19
C ASN A 772 37.06 -16.22 -5.10
N THR A 773 37.59 -17.22 -5.80
CA THR A 773 39.03 -17.43 -5.99
C THR A 773 39.50 -16.99 -7.37
N LEU A 774 40.81 -16.79 -7.52
CA LEU A 774 41.44 -16.45 -8.81
C LEU A 774 41.75 -17.70 -9.62
N VAL A 775 41.27 -17.74 -10.86
CA VAL A 775 41.54 -18.81 -11.83
C VAL A 775 42.34 -18.25 -12.99
N THR A 776 43.49 -18.85 -13.28
CA THR A 776 44.30 -18.55 -14.46
C THR A 776 44.02 -19.58 -15.55
N LEU A 777 43.93 -19.14 -16.80
CA LEU A 777 43.70 -19.98 -17.98
C LEU A 777 44.40 -19.38 -19.21
N GLU A 778 44.37 -20.08 -20.34
CA GLU A 778 44.92 -19.64 -21.62
C GLU A 778 43.83 -19.51 -22.68
N LEU A 779 43.83 -18.35 -23.37
CA LEU A 779 42.93 -18.03 -24.47
C LEU A 779 43.72 -17.41 -25.62
N THR A 780 43.32 -17.68 -26.86
CA THR A 780 43.75 -16.90 -28.03
C THR A 780 43.12 -15.51 -27.99
N GLY A 781 43.68 -14.53 -28.72
CA GLY A 781 43.06 -13.21 -28.82
C GLY A 781 41.63 -13.24 -29.38
N ALA A 782 41.34 -14.19 -30.28
CA ALA A 782 39.97 -14.46 -30.75
C ALA A 782 39.05 -14.95 -29.63
N GLU A 783 39.54 -15.83 -28.75
CA GLU A 783 38.78 -16.32 -27.59
C GLU A 783 38.62 -15.23 -26.51
N VAL A 784 39.59 -14.34 -26.31
CA VAL A 784 39.43 -13.16 -25.43
C VAL A 784 38.29 -12.27 -25.93
N ARG A 785 38.23 -12.00 -27.24
CA ARG A 785 37.11 -11.28 -27.86
C ARG A 785 35.79 -12.00 -27.59
N GLN A 786 35.75 -13.31 -27.83
CA GLN A 786 34.54 -14.08 -27.64
C GLN A 786 34.09 -14.13 -26.16
N ALA A 787 35.01 -14.13 -25.20
CA ALA A 787 34.68 -14.02 -23.79
C ALA A 787 34.02 -12.67 -23.44
N ILE A 788 34.46 -11.57 -24.06
CA ILE A 788 33.81 -10.25 -23.89
C ILE A 788 32.42 -10.26 -24.56
N GLU A 789 32.28 -10.84 -25.76
CA GLU A 789 30.99 -11.03 -26.43
C GLU A 789 30.01 -11.87 -25.59
N ASP A 790 30.50 -12.91 -24.91
CA ASP A 790 29.69 -13.74 -24.01
C ASP A 790 29.06 -12.91 -22.88
N GLY A 791 29.83 -12.00 -22.28
CA GLY A 791 29.33 -11.05 -21.29
C GLY A 791 28.33 -10.06 -21.89
N LEU A 792 28.65 -9.46 -23.04
CA LEU A 792 27.76 -8.52 -23.72
C LEU A 792 26.43 -9.16 -24.14
N ARG A 793 26.41 -10.45 -24.48
CA ARG A 793 25.20 -11.22 -24.82
C ARG A 793 24.22 -11.31 -23.64
N THR A 794 24.72 -11.33 -22.41
CA THR A 794 23.90 -11.30 -21.18
C THR A 794 23.82 -9.89 -20.57
N GLU A 795 24.21 -8.88 -21.35
CA GLU A 795 24.28 -7.46 -20.94
C GLU A 795 25.17 -7.21 -19.72
N ARG A 796 26.18 -8.05 -19.54
CA ARG A 796 27.24 -7.89 -18.54
C ARG A 796 28.45 -7.24 -19.18
N ILE A 797 28.69 -5.98 -18.82
CA ILE A 797 29.92 -5.28 -19.19
C ILE A 797 31.10 -5.91 -18.44
N THR A 798 32.06 -6.48 -19.17
CA THR A 798 33.26 -7.09 -18.59
C THR A 798 34.28 -6.00 -18.25
N GLN A 799 34.72 -5.93 -16.99
CA GLN A 799 35.83 -5.06 -16.59
C GLN A 799 37.16 -5.73 -16.96
N VAL A 800 38.17 -4.95 -17.35
CA VAL A 800 39.40 -5.49 -17.93
C VAL A 800 40.68 -4.81 -17.42
N SER A 801 41.79 -5.55 -17.44
CA SER A 801 43.16 -5.02 -17.33
C SER A 801 44.07 -5.72 -18.34
N GLY A 802 45.07 -5.01 -18.86
CA GLY A 802 45.98 -5.49 -19.90
C GLY A 802 45.49 -5.26 -21.35
N ILE A 803 44.22 -4.85 -21.51
CA ILE A 803 43.58 -4.52 -22.78
C ILE A 803 42.56 -3.39 -22.58
N GLY A 804 42.15 -2.75 -23.68
CA GLY A 804 40.95 -1.92 -23.77
C GLY A 804 40.02 -2.38 -24.90
N TYR A 805 38.71 -2.13 -24.81
CA TYR A 805 37.75 -2.46 -25.85
C TYR A 805 36.62 -1.44 -26.04
N VAL A 806 36.11 -1.41 -27.27
CA VAL A 806 34.94 -0.62 -27.68
C VAL A 806 33.79 -1.58 -28.03
N PHE A 807 32.57 -1.30 -27.54
CA PHE A 807 31.40 -2.13 -27.83
C PHE A 807 30.17 -1.34 -28.29
N ASP A 808 29.26 -2.02 -28.98
CA ASP A 808 27.98 -1.51 -29.49
C ASP A 808 26.86 -2.51 -29.20
N LEU A 809 25.92 -2.14 -28.33
CA LEU A 809 24.78 -2.98 -27.96
C LEU A 809 23.67 -3.02 -29.02
N GLY A 810 23.70 -2.12 -29.99
CA GLY A 810 22.79 -2.14 -31.15
C GLY A 810 23.18 -3.19 -32.18
N ALA A 811 24.40 -3.71 -32.11
CA ALA A 811 24.84 -4.80 -32.98
C ALA A 811 24.21 -6.15 -32.57
N PRO A 812 24.06 -7.10 -33.52
CA PRO A 812 23.64 -8.46 -33.22
C PRO A 812 24.52 -9.10 -32.12
N ALA A 813 23.91 -9.90 -31.25
CA ALA A 813 24.65 -10.62 -30.21
C ALA A 813 25.77 -11.48 -30.83
N GLY A 814 26.98 -11.42 -30.25
CA GLY A 814 28.18 -12.05 -30.80
C GLY A 814 28.97 -11.19 -31.80
N ALA A 815 28.48 -10.00 -32.14
CA ALA A 815 29.16 -9.02 -32.98
C ALA A 815 29.16 -7.60 -32.36
N ARG A 816 29.09 -7.51 -31.02
CA ARG A 816 28.98 -6.26 -30.27
C ARG A 816 30.33 -5.62 -29.99
N VAL A 817 31.43 -6.37 -29.97
CA VAL A 817 32.79 -5.85 -29.78
C VAL A 817 33.31 -5.28 -31.09
N ARG A 818 33.54 -3.97 -31.13
CA ARG A 818 34.05 -3.25 -32.31
C ARG A 818 35.56 -3.33 -32.42
N SER A 819 36.27 -3.12 -31.33
CA SER A 819 37.74 -3.21 -31.29
C SER A 819 38.23 -3.68 -29.92
N ILE A 820 39.41 -4.29 -29.91
CA ILE A 820 40.19 -4.57 -28.70
C ILE A 820 41.63 -4.15 -28.99
N VAL A 821 42.23 -3.41 -28.07
CA VAL A 821 43.61 -2.95 -28.13
C VAL A 821 44.38 -3.42 -26.91
N ASP A 822 45.70 -3.60 -27.04
CA ASP A 822 46.60 -3.83 -25.92
C ASP A 822 46.95 -2.51 -25.19
N LEU A 823 47.87 -2.58 -24.23
CA LEU A 823 48.29 -1.41 -23.43
C LEU A 823 49.04 -0.35 -24.22
N ASP A 824 49.63 -0.72 -25.37
CA ASP A 824 50.32 0.21 -26.27
C ASP A 824 49.36 0.80 -27.33
N GLY A 825 48.09 0.40 -27.30
CA GLY A 825 47.06 0.83 -28.24
C GLY A 825 47.06 0.05 -29.56
N ALA A 826 47.87 -1.00 -29.70
CA ALA A 826 47.89 -1.82 -30.89
C ALA A 826 46.70 -2.81 -30.89
N PRO A 827 46.13 -3.16 -32.06
CA PRO A 827 45.07 -4.16 -32.14
C PRO A 827 45.50 -5.51 -31.53
N LEU A 828 44.62 -6.13 -30.74
CA LEU A 828 44.90 -7.44 -30.14
C LEU A 828 45.08 -8.51 -31.23
N ASP A 829 46.21 -9.21 -31.21
CA ASP A 829 46.49 -10.31 -32.14
C ASP A 829 45.55 -11.49 -31.88
N SER A 830 44.70 -11.80 -32.86
CA SER A 830 43.71 -12.86 -32.75
C SER A 830 44.29 -14.28 -32.58
N ALA A 831 45.49 -14.55 -33.09
CA ALA A 831 46.11 -15.87 -33.09
C ALA A 831 47.06 -16.09 -31.90
N ARG A 832 47.60 -15.01 -31.32
CA ARG A 832 48.44 -15.08 -30.13
C ARG A 832 47.66 -15.67 -28.95
N THR A 833 48.33 -16.53 -28.18
CA THR A 833 47.81 -17.04 -26.90
C THR A 833 48.20 -16.09 -25.77
N TYR A 834 47.24 -15.77 -24.92
CA TYR A 834 47.34 -14.91 -23.76
C TYR A 834 47.04 -15.72 -22.51
N ARG A 835 47.82 -15.50 -21.45
CA ARG A 835 47.47 -15.94 -20.10
C ARG A 835 46.42 -14.96 -19.56
N VAL A 836 45.29 -15.50 -19.13
CA VAL A 836 44.14 -14.74 -18.66
C VAL A 836 43.84 -15.13 -17.22
N VAL A 837 43.52 -14.16 -16.38
CA VAL A 837 42.96 -14.40 -15.04
C VAL A 837 41.51 -13.90 -14.97
N CYS A 838 40.66 -14.67 -14.30
CA CYS A 838 39.32 -14.25 -13.92
C CYS A 838 38.97 -14.87 -12.56
N ASN A 839 37.76 -14.61 -12.08
CA ASN A 839 37.28 -15.29 -10.87
C ASN A 839 36.71 -16.69 -11.17
N ASP A 840 36.66 -17.56 -10.16
CA ASP A 840 36.19 -18.95 -10.29
C ASP A 840 34.75 -19.09 -10.77
N PHE A 841 33.89 -18.13 -10.46
CA PHE A 841 32.52 -18.07 -10.98
C PHE A 841 32.50 -17.90 -12.51
N MET A 842 33.27 -16.95 -13.04
CA MET A 842 33.40 -16.73 -14.48
C MET A 842 34.10 -17.90 -15.18
N ALA A 843 35.18 -18.43 -14.58
CA ALA A 843 35.89 -19.59 -15.11
C ALA A 843 35.01 -20.84 -15.18
N GLY A 844 34.00 -20.96 -14.30
CA GLY A 844 32.99 -22.01 -14.35
C GLY A 844 31.86 -21.77 -15.36
N GLY A 845 31.88 -20.67 -16.11
CA GLY A 845 30.83 -20.30 -17.07
C GLY A 845 29.67 -19.49 -16.47
N GLY A 846 29.81 -18.99 -15.24
CA GLY A 846 28.87 -18.06 -14.62
C GLY A 846 28.62 -16.83 -15.49
N ASP A 847 27.48 -16.15 -15.33
CA ASP A 847 27.00 -15.02 -16.16
C ASP A 847 26.92 -15.32 -17.69
N GLY A 848 27.12 -16.57 -18.10
CA GLY A 848 27.08 -17.00 -19.50
C GLY A 848 28.43 -16.97 -20.22
N TYR A 849 29.56 -16.83 -19.51
CA TYR A 849 30.93 -16.84 -20.05
C TYR A 849 31.38 -18.24 -20.50
N THR A 850 30.72 -18.81 -21.50
CA THR A 850 30.99 -20.17 -22.01
C THR A 850 32.40 -20.35 -22.57
N THR A 851 32.99 -19.28 -23.10
CA THR A 851 34.37 -19.28 -23.61
C THR A 851 35.38 -19.48 -22.48
N LEU A 852 35.16 -18.83 -21.33
CA LEU A 852 36.02 -19.00 -20.15
C LEU A 852 35.93 -20.43 -19.59
N ALA A 853 34.73 -21.01 -19.58
CA ALA A 853 34.51 -22.40 -19.16
C ALA A 853 35.24 -23.46 -20.02
N ARG A 854 35.59 -23.11 -21.26
CA ARG A 854 36.34 -23.96 -22.19
C ARG A 854 37.82 -23.57 -22.31
N GLY A 855 38.27 -22.61 -21.50
CA GLY A 855 39.64 -22.12 -21.51
C GLY A 855 40.65 -23.24 -21.27
N ARG A 856 41.79 -23.18 -21.96
CA ARG A 856 42.85 -24.17 -21.82
C ARG A 856 43.65 -23.92 -20.55
N ASN A 857 44.26 -24.96 -20.00
CA ASN A 857 45.19 -24.85 -18.86
C ASN A 857 44.60 -24.09 -17.64
N ALA A 858 43.29 -24.23 -17.42
CA ALA A 858 42.61 -23.58 -16.30
C ALA A 858 43.12 -24.14 -14.96
N ARG A 859 43.53 -23.25 -14.06
CA ARG A 859 44.04 -23.57 -12.72
C ARG A 859 43.49 -22.58 -11.71
N ASP A 860 42.76 -23.10 -10.72
CA ASP A 860 42.42 -22.34 -9.52
C ASP A 860 43.67 -22.18 -8.65
N THR A 861 43.98 -20.94 -8.33
CA THR A 861 45.14 -20.58 -7.49
C THR A 861 44.86 -20.78 -5.99
N GLY A 862 43.58 -20.90 -5.60
CA GLY A 862 43.13 -20.90 -4.22
C GLY A 862 43.22 -19.52 -3.53
N LEU A 863 43.68 -18.48 -4.23
CA LEU A 863 43.79 -17.13 -3.70
C LEU A 863 42.42 -16.45 -3.71
N SER A 864 41.99 -15.96 -2.55
CA SER A 864 40.76 -15.18 -2.38
C SER A 864 40.88 -13.83 -3.09
N LEU A 865 39.92 -13.53 -3.98
CA LEU A 865 39.87 -12.26 -4.70
C LEU A 865 39.85 -11.07 -3.74
N ARG A 866 39.00 -11.14 -2.71
CA ARG A 866 38.85 -10.07 -1.72
C ARG A 866 40.15 -9.85 -0.95
N ASP A 867 40.81 -10.92 -0.52
CA ASP A 867 42.05 -10.81 0.26
C ASP A 867 43.20 -10.24 -0.58
N CYS A 868 43.26 -10.58 -1.88
CA CYS A 868 44.20 -9.97 -2.82
C CYS A 868 43.98 -8.45 -2.95
N VAL A 869 42.71 -8.01 -3.03
CA VAL A 869 42.36 -6.58 -3.09
C VAL A 869 42.68 -5.88 -1.76
N GLU A 870 42.37 -6.50 -0.61
CA GLU A 870 42.75 -5.97 0.70
C GLU A 870 44.28 -5.78 0.82
N ALA A 871 45.07 -6.77 0.37
CA ALA A 871 46.52 -6.71 0.38
C ALA A 871 47.06 -5.58 -0.51
N ALA A 872 46.52 -5.41 -1.72
CA ALA A 872 46.90 -4.35 -2.63
C ALA A 872 46.58 -2.95 -2.08
N ILE A 873 45.42 -2.77 -1.45
CA ILE A 873 45.06 -1.50 -0.80
C ILE A 873 46.01 -1.19 0.36
N ARG A 874 46.37 -2.20 1.18
CA ARG A 874 47.35 -2.05 2.26
C ARG A 874 48.71 -1.62 1.73
N GLU A 875 49.18 -2.27 0.66
CA GLU A 875 50.46 -1.96 0.03
C GLU A 875 50.48 -0.54 -0.53
N ALA A 876 49.48 -0.16 -1.33
CA ALA A 876 49.36 1.19 -1.88
C ALA A 876 49.32 2.26 -0.76
N SER A 877 48.66 1.95 0.36
CA SER A 877 48.55 2.88 1.49
C SER A 877 49.86 3.04 2.28
N ARG A 878 50.83 2.12 2.17
CA ARG A 878 52.20 2.33 2.70
C ARG A 878 52.94 3.41 1.92
N ASN A 879 52.59 3.57 0.64
CA ASN A 879 53.18 4.55 -0.27
C ASN A 879 52.30 5.80 -0.45
N GLY A 880 51.29 6.01 0.41
CA GLY A 880 50.39 7.16 0.38
C GLY A 880 48.92 6.76 0.43
N ALA A 881 48.20 6.99 -0.66
CA ALA A 881 46.80 6.61 -0.82
C ALA A 881 46.61 5.95 -2.18
N LEU A 882 45.67 5.01 -2.26
CA LEU A 882 45.26 4.45 -3.54
C LEU A 882 44.64 5.55 -4.41
N ASP A 883 45.19 5.80 -5.59
CA ASP A 883 44.67 6.77 -6.57
C ASP A 883 44.37 6.05 -7.88
N VAL A 884 43.09 5.66 -8.07
CA VAL A 884 42.63 4.97 -9.28
C VAL A 884 41.68 5.92 -10.03
N SER A 885 41.95 6.11 -11.31
CA SER A 885 41.12 6.87 -12.25
C SER A 885 40.79 5.99 -13.45
N ALA A 886 39.62 6.22 -14.07
CA ALA A 886 39.27 5.54 -15.31
C ALA A 886 40.26 5.95 -16.42
N GLU A 887 40.70 4.97 -17.21
CA GLU A 887 41.72 5.14 -18.25
C GLU A 887 41.12 5.04 -19.66
N GLY A 888 39.81 4.83 -19.79
CA GLY A 888 39.14 4.62 -21.07
C GLY A 888 39.23 3.17 -21.56
N ARG A 889 39.47 2.21 -20.66
CA ARG A 889 39.65 0.79 -20.99
C ARG A 889 38.38 0.17 -21.58
N VAL A 890 37.20 0.67 -21.19
CA VAL A 890 35.91 0.14 -21.67
C VAL A 890 35.01 1.28 -22.12
N SER A 891 34.75 1.36 -23.42
CA SER A 891 33.94 2.45 -23.98
C SER A 891 32.84 1.96 -24.91
N ARG A 892 31.74 2.74 -24.97
CA ARG A 892 30.62 2.52 -25.89
C ARG A 892 30.89 3.22 -27.21
N ALA A 893 30.58 2.55 -28.31
CA ALA A 893 30.59 3.15 -29.62
C ALA A 893 29.57 4.31 -29.69
N PRO A 894 29.87 5.41 -30.42
CA PRO A 894 28.91 6.48 -30.64
C PRO A 894 27.59 5.94 -31.22
N GLY A 895 26.45 6.33 -30.63
CA GLY A 895 25.12 5.89 -31.06
C GLY A 895 24.67 4.50 -30.56
N SER A 896 25.52 3.76 -29.85
CA SER A 896 25.10 2.52 -29.18
C SER A 896 24.00 2.82 -28.16
N PRO A 897 22.90 2.04 -28.10
CA PRO A 897 21.92 2.16 -27.05
C PRO A 897 22.57 1.89 -25.67
N PRO A 898 22.05 2.51 -24.59
CA PRO A 898 22.44 2.14 -23.24
C PRO A 898 21.96 0.71 -22.93
N PRO A 899 22.61 -0.01 -21.99
CA PRO A 899 22.08 -1.29 -21.54
C PRO A 899 20.68 -1.13 -20.93
N GLU A 900 19.77 -2.08 -21.17
CA GLU A 900 18.38 -2.01 -20.68
C GLU A 900 18.28 -2.05 -19.15
N ARG A 901 19.32 -2.55 -18.46
CA ARG A 901 19.41 -2.61 -16.99
C ARG A 901 20.17 -1.41 -16.41
N GLY A 902 19.58 -0.22 -16.45
CA GLY A 902 20.19 1.00 -15.94
C GLY A 902 19.26 1.86 -15.10
N GLU A 903 18.97 1.44 -13.86
CA GLU A 903 18.73 2.41 -12.78
C GLU A 903 19.79 2.21 -11.69
N GLU A 904 20.39 3.33 -11.25
CA GLU A 904 21.31 3.43 -10.11
C GLU A 904 20.54 3.46 -8.78
#